data_AF-A0A2W6T030-F1
#
_entry.id   AF-A0A2W6T030-F1
#
_cell.length_a   1.000
_cell.length_b   1.000
_cell.length_c   1.000
_cell.angle_alpha   90.00
_cell.angle_beta   90.00
_cell.angle_gamma   90.00
#
_symmetry.space_group_name_H-M   'P 1'
#
loop_
_entity.id
_entity.type
_entity.pdbx_description
1 polymer ?
#
loop_
_entity_poly.entity_id
_entity_poly.type
_entity_poly.pdbx_seq_one_letter_code
_entity_poly.pdbx_strand_id
1 'polypeptide(L)'
;MPKLTVDGQEIEVPDGATVLQACELAGKEIPRFCYHERLSIAGNCRMCLVEVKPGPPKPQASCALPAAEGQEIRTDSEMVKKAREGVMEFLLINHPLDCPICDQGGECDLQDQAMAYGRGGSRYDENKRAVTEKYMGPLIKTVMTRCIHCTRCVRFSEEIAGVDEIGALYRGENMQITTYLEQAARHELSANVIDLCPVGALTSRPYAFEARPWELKKTLSIDVSDAVGANIRLDSRGREVLRALPRINDAVNEEWLSDKGRYMVDGLTRRRLDAVWVRREGRLARASWDEAFGLIAAAEPGASIGAIAGDLVDCETMFAAKALLRALGSSLLEGRQTGMRYAADNLAALAFNSTFAGIEQADAILIVGSHVRWEAPLVNVRLRKAARRGARIFIIGPEWETTYPATFLGQDAGVLGNLPAEVGDAFAGAARPAIILGGAGLARGALGQALTLAGQWNLSRTLEDGSAWNGFNVLHMAASRMGGLMLGYAQAGGIADIVQEAPKVVLALGADEVDWAQFGGSLKVYIGHHGDKGAHAADIVLPAAAYSEKDGTYVNTEGRVQYAERAVFAPGDAREDWTILRALADALGVSVGFDSFAQLRAAMVAEVPALGTEGLADYGALPASAAGATAEGAISYPINDFYLTNPIARASAVMQRCSAELLHGEDLAEAAE
;
A
#
# COMPACT_ATOMS: atom_id res chain seq x y z
N MET A 1 32.46 -1.82 15.86
CA MET A 1 31.52 -2.94 16.08
C MET A 1 31.88 -3.58 17.41
N PRO A 2 31.01 -3.54 18.43
CA PRO A 2 31.27 -4.15 19.72
C PRO A 2 31.23 -5.68 19.62
N LYS A 3 32.17 -6.33 20.31
CA LYS A 3 32.15 -7.78 20.55
C LYS A 3 31.65 -8.07 21.95
N LEU A 4 30.68 -8.97 22.05
CA LEU A 4 30.04 -9.34 23.31
C LEU A 4 29.61 -10.79 23.29
N THR A 5 29.31 -11.35 24.46
CA THR A 5 28.91 -12.74 24.63
C THR A 5 27.43 -12.82 25.00
N VAL A 6 26.63 -13.60 24.27
CA VAL A 6 25.22 -13.90 24.60
C VAL A 6 25.09 -15.39 24.88
N ASP A 7 24.72 -15.77 26.11
CA ASP A 7 24.60 -17.17 26.56
C ASP A 7 25.82 -18.06 26.22
N GLY A 8 27.02 -17.49 26.30
CA GLY A 8 28.28 -18.17 25.99
C GLY A 8 28.69 -18.13 24.51
N GLN A 9 27.89 -17.53 23.63
CA GLN A 9 28.22 -17.31 22.23
C GLN A 9 28.79 -15.90 22.02
N GLU A 10 30.03 -15.80 21.55
CA GLU A 10 30.62 -14.52 21.13
C GLU A 10 30.01 -14.07 19.79
N ILE A 11 29.58 -12.82 19.75
CA ILE A 11 29.02 -12.18 18.56
C ILE A 11 29.59 -10.77 18.39
N GLU A 12 29.55 -10.28 17.17
CA GLU A 12 29.91 -8.91 16.81
C GLU A 12 28.66 -8.19 16.29
N VAL A 13 28.38 -7.00 16.82
CA VAL A 13 27.16 -6.24 16.50
C VAL A 13 27.48 -4.87 15.90
N PRO A 14 26.56 -4.28 15.12
CA PRO A 14 26.71 -2.90 14.66
C PRO A 14 26.80 -1.90 15.83
N ASP A 15 27.59 -0.84 15.66
CA ASP A 15 27.66 0.25 16.65
C ASP A 15 26.27 0.85 16.86
N GLY A 16 25.88 1.04 18.13
CA GLY A 16 24.56 1.56 18.50
C GLY A 16 23.45 0.50 18.60
N ALA A 17 23.73 -0.77 18.29
CA ALA A 17 22.78 -1.85 18.52
C ALA A 17 22.41 -1.96 20.02
N THR A 18 21.17 -2.33 20.30
CA THR A 18 20.71 -2.65 21.66
C THR A 18 21.09 -4.07 22.07
N VAL A 19 21.10 -4.36 23.37
CA VAL A 19 21.28 -5.73 23.87
C VAL A 19 20.19 -6.68 23.34
N LEU A 20 18.96 -6.18 23.10
CA LEU A 20 17.89 -6.98 22.49
C LEU A 20 18.27 -7.42 21.06
N GLN A 21 18.72 -6.49 20.22
CA GLN A 21 19.14 -6.79 18.85
C GLN A 21 20.38 -7.68 18.83
N ALA A 22 21.30 -7.50 19.79
CA ALA A 22 22.43 -8.40 19.96
C ALA A 22 21.98 -9.84 20.29
N CYS A 23 20.97 -10.01 21.15
CA CYS A 23 20.38 -11.32 21.42
C CYS A 23 19.72 -11.92 20.17
N GLU A 24 18.99 -11.13 19.39
CA GLU A 24 18.38 -11.58 18.12
C GLU A 24 19.44 -12.04 17.11
N LEU A 25 20.57 -11.33 16.99
CA LEU A 25 21.72 -11.74 16.16
C LEU A 25 22.37 -13.04 16.65
N ALA A 26 22.32 -13.33 17.96
CA ALA A 26 22.74 -14.61 18.53
C ALA A 26 21.66 -15.72 18.42
N GLY A 27 20.52 -15.45 17.76
CA GLY A 27 19.40 -16.40 17.66
C GLY A 27 18.64 -16.61 18.97
N LYS A 28 18.74 -15.67 19.92
CA LYS A 28 18.03 -15.68 21.21
C LYS A 28 16.83 -14.76 21.15
N GLU A 29 15.64 -15.35 21.20
CA GLU A 29 14.39 -14.60 21.26
C GLU A 29 14.16 -14.02 22.67
N ILE A 30 13.97 -12.71 22.76
CA ILE A 30 13.68 -12.02 24.01
C ILE A 30 12.22 -11.56 24.00
N PRO A 31 11.41 -11.90 25.03
CA PRO A 31 10.01 -11.51 25.05
C PRO A 31 9.85 -9.98 25.14
N ARG A 32 8.93 -9.44 24.34
CA ARG A 32 8.74 -8.00 24.13
C ARG A 32 7.26 -7.65 23.99
N PHE A 33 6.87 -6.52 24.59
CA PHE A 33 5.53 -5.93 24.42
C PHE A 33 5.55 -4.49 23.92
N CYS A 34 6.44 -3.64 24.44
CA CYS A 34 6.52 -2.24 24.02
C CYS A 34 7.55 -2.01 22.94
N TYR A 35 8.62 -2.81 22.89
CA TYR A 35 9.62 -2.70 21.83
C TYR A 35 9.00 -3.07 20.49
N HIS A 36 9.29 -2.28 19.48
CA HIS A 36 8.92 -2.51 18.09
C HIS A 36 10.06 -1.92 17.26
N GLU A 37 10.55 -2.65 16.25
CA GLU A 37 11.78 -2.28 15.53
C GLU A 37 11.67 -0.94 14.79
N ARG A 38 10.44 -0.57 14.41
CA ARG A 38 10.14 0.68 13.68
C ARG A 38 9.63 1.83 14.55
N LEU A 39 9.54 1.67 15.86
CA LEU A 39 9.10 2.72 16.78
C LEU A 39 10.23 3.09 17.74
N SER A 40 10.18 4.29 18.31
CA SER A 40 11.13 4.70 19.35
C SER A 40 11.13 3.74 20.54
N ILE A 41 12.26 3.64 21.24
CA ILE A 41 12.40 2.76 22.40
C ILE A 41 11.69 3.38 23.61
N ALA A 42 10.71 2.66 24.17
CA ALA A 42 9.95 3.13 25.34
C ALA A 42 10.43 2.54 26.68
N GLY A 43 10.53 1.21 26.79
CA GLY A 43 10.95 0.53 28.02
C GLY A 43 9.92 0.51 29.16
N ASN A 44 8.63 0.72 28.89
CA ASN A 44 7.58 0.74 29.93
C ASN A 44 7.08 -0.65 30.36
N CYS A 45 7.15 -1.69 29.50
CA CYS A 45 6.61 -3.02 29.83
C CYS A 45 7.54 -3.90 30.69
N ARG A 46 8.86 -3.68 30.63
CA ARG A 46 9.89 -4.47 31.34
C ARG A 46 9.91 -5.99 31.07
N MET A 47 9.26 -6.49 30.03
CA MET A 47 9.29 -7.94 29.72
C MET A 47 10.65 -8.42 29.19
N CYS A 48 11.41 -7.52 28.55
CA CYS A 48 12.70 -7.80 27.93
C CYS A 48 13.89 -7.79 28.91
N LEU A 49 13.64 -8.05 30.20
CA LEU A 49 14.68 -8.06 31.23
C LEU A 49 15.67 -9.22 30.99
N VAL A 50 16.97 -8.89 31.01
CA VAL A 50 18.10 -9.83 30.88
C VAL A 50 19.18 -9.54 31.94
N GLU A 51 20.02 -10.52 32.25
CA GLU A 51 21.18 -10.34 33.12
C GLU A 51 22.40 -9.95 32.27
N VAL A 52 23.14 -8.91 32.66
CA VAL A 52 24.29 -8.40 31.91
C VAL A 52 25.46 -8.15 32.85
N LYS A 53 26.66 -8.59 32.48
CA LYS A 53 27.93 -8.31 33.16
C LYS A 53 28.89 -7.57 32.22
N PRO A 54 29.68 -6.59 32.71
CA PRO A 54 29.55 -5.94 34.02
C PRO A 54 28.23 -5.17 34.10
N GLY A 55 27.58 -5.20 35.27
CA GLY A 55 26.27 -4.56 35.45
C GLY A 55 25.84 -4.57 36.91
N PRO A 56 24.83 -3.77 37.27
CA PRO A 56 24.27 -3.78 38.61
C PRO A 56 23.67 -5.17 38.95
N PRO A 57 23.52 -5.54 40.23
CA PRO A 57 22.93 -6.81 40.66
C PRO A 57 21.40 -6.83 40.49
N LYS A 58 20.91 -6.41 39.31
CA LYS A 58 19.50 -6.39 38.92
C LYS A 58 19.41 -6.61 37.40
N PRO A 59 18.33 -7.23 36.90
CA PRO A 59 18.16 -7.40 35.46
C PRO A 59 17.96 -6.04 34.78
N GLN A 60 18.41 -5.93 33.54
CA GLN A 60 18.39 -4.71 32.74
C GLN A 60 17.46 -4.87 31.53
N ALA A 61 16.82 -3.79 31.11
CA ALA A 61 15.91 -3.81 29.97
C ALA A 61 16.73 -3.87 28.66
N SER A 62 16.72 -5.02 27.98
CA SER A 62 17.56 -5.24 26.80
C SER A 62 17.21 -4.30 25.64
N CYS A 63 15.95 -3.86 25.55
CA CYS A 63 15.48 -3.02 24.45
C CYS A 63 16.06 -1.59 24.46
N ALA A 64 16.58 -1.12 25.59
CA ALA A 64 17.11 0.24 25.75
C ALA A 64 18.59 0.27 26.12
N LEU A 65 19.13 -0.85 26.61
CA LEU A 65 20.54 -0.97 26.97
C LEU A 65 21.37 -1.07 25.69
N PRO A 66 22.33 -0.16 25.44
CA PRO A 66 23.26 -0.31 24.32
C PRO A 66 24.16 -1.52 24.51
N ALA A 67 24.38 -2.26 23.42
CA ALA A 67 25.36 -3.33 23.35
C ALA A 67 26.77 -2.73 23.37
N ALA A 68 27.62 -3.19 24.27
CA ALA A 68 28.97 -2.66 24.48
C ALA A 68 30.02 -3.77 24.51
N GLU A 69 31.27 -3.39 24.21
CA GLU A 69 32.42 -4.29 24.18
C GLU A 69 32.58 -5.05 25.50
N GLY A 70 32.78 -6.36 25.40
CA GLY A 70 33.03 -7.24 26.55
C GLY A 70 31.82 -7.48 27.45
N GLN A 71 30.60 -7.08 27.05
CA GLN A 71 29.39 -7.47 27.78
C GLN A 71 29.18 -8.98 27.71
N GLU A 72 28.76 -9.57 28.82
CA GLU A 72 28.26 -10.94 28.91
C GLU A 72 26.78 -10.91 29.29
N ILE A 73 25.92 -11.33 28.37
CA ILE A 73 24.47 -11.37 28.55
C ILE A 73 24.02 -12.80 28.79
N ARG A 74 23.22 -12.98 29.84
CA ARG A 74 22.52 -14.22 30.16
C ARG A 74 21.02 -13.99 30.00
N THR A 75 20.40 -14.77 29.12
CA THR A 75 18.96 -14.67 28.80
C THR A 75 18.12 -15.74 29.50
N ASP A 76 18.78 -16.70 30.14
CA ASP A 76 18.22 -17.95 30.68
C ASP A 76 18.45 -18.16 32.18
N SER A 77 19.08 -17.19 32.86
CA SER A 77 19.41 -17.30 34.28
C SER A 77 18.16 -17.30 35.17
N GLU A 78 18.30 -17.82 36.38
CA GLU A 78 17.21 -17.84 37.36
C GLU A 78 16.68 -16.44 37.68
N MET A 79 17.57 -15.43 37.67
CA MET A 79 17.20 -14.02 37.84
C MET A 79 16.29 -13.55 36.70
N VAL A 80 16.63 -13.90 35.47
CA VAL A 80 15.86 -13.52 34.28
C VAL A 80 14.50 -14.20 34.23
N LYS A 81 14.45 -15.50 34.51
CA LYS A 81 13.19 -16.26 34.58
C LYS A 81 12.24 -15.66 35.61
N LYS A 82 12.72 -15.43 36.83
CA LYS A 82 11.94 -14.82 37.91
C LYS A 82 11.48 -13.40 37.57
N ALA A 83 12.30 -12.62 36.87
CA ALA A 83 11.94 -11.28 36.43
C ALA A 83 10.80 -11.31 35.39
N ARG A 84 10.89 -12.19 34.39
CA ARG A 84 9.86 -12.36 33.35
C ARG A 84 8.55 -12.87 33.93
N GLU A 85 8.60 -13.87 34.79
CA GLU A 85 7.42 -14.37 35.52
C GLU A 85 6.74 -13.27 36.34
N GLY A 86 7.51 -12.46 37.07
CA GLY A 86 6.99 -11.35 37.87
C GLY A 86 6.36 -10.25 37.01
N VAL A 87 6.98 -9.87 35.90
CA VAL A 87 6.43 -8.89 34.96
C VAL A 87 5.15 -9.42 34.32
N MET A 88 5.14 -10.68 33.88
CA MET A 88 3.95 -11.32 33.32
C MET A 88 2.80 -11.35 34.33
N GLU A 89 3.09 -11.65 35.61
CA GLU A 89 2.09 -11.58 36.67
C GLU A 89 1.51 -10.16 36.79
N PHE A 90 2.33 -9.11 36.81
CA PHE A 90 1.84 -7.72 36.84
C PHE A 90 0.99 -7.33 35.62
N LEU A 91 1.35 -7.81 34.43
CA LEU A 91 0.57 -7.58 33.22
C LEU A 91 -0.81 -8.25 33.30
N LEU A 92 -0.89 -9.46 33.87
CA LEU A 92 -2.13 -10.24 33.97
C LEU A 92 -3.01 -9.88 35.17
N ILE A 93 -2.46 -9.24 36.21
CA ILE A 93 -3.21 -8.84 37.42
C ILE A 93 -4.47 -8.07 37.07
N ASN A 94 -4.36 -7.05 36.22
CA ASN A 94 -5.47 -6.18 35.82
C ASN A 94 -6.01 -6.46 34.40
N HIS A 95 -5.52 -7.52 33.74
CA HIS A 95 -6.01 -7.94 32.43
C HIS A 95 -7.31 -8.78 32.60
N PRO A 96 -8.35 -8.56 31.78
CA PRO A 96 -9.62 -9.27 31.89
C PRO A 96 -9.50 -10.70 31.35
N LEU A 97 -10.39 -11.60 31.80
CA LEU A 97 -10.44 -12.99 31.33
C LEU A 97 -11.23 -13.11 30.01
N ASP A 98 -10.88 -12.27 29.05
CA ASP A 98 -11.62 -12.11 27.81
C ASP A 98 -11.13 -13.03 26.69
N CYS A 99 -10.13 -13.88 26.91
CA CYS A 99 -9.51 -14.69 25.86
C CYS A 99 -10.52 -15.40 24.93
N PRO A 100 -11.66 -15.97 25.40
CA PRO A 100 -12.65 -16.58 24.51
C PRO A 100 -13.34 -15.58 23.56
N ILE A 101 -13.66 -14.37 24.05
CA ILE A 101 -14.38 -13.33 23.33
C ILE A 101 -13.44 -12.30 22.68
N CYS A 102 -12.12 -12.47 22.84
CA CYS A 102 -11.12 -11.59 22.28
C CYS A 102 -10.76 -12.04 20.86
N ASP A 103 -10.84 -11.12 19.88
CA ASP A 103 -10.49 -11.43 18.49
C ASP A 103 -9.00 -11.73 18.29
N GLN A 104 -8.13 -11.20 19.15
CA GLN A 104 -6.71 -11.51 19.14
C GLN A 104 -6.41 -12.92 19.69
N GLY A 105 -7.40 -13.64 20.24
CA GLY A 105 -7.20 -14.99 20.79
C GLY A 105 -6.62 -15.93 19.73
N GLY A 106 -5.46 -16.52 20.01
CA GLY A 106 -4.70 -17.37 19.07
C GLY A 106 -3.64 -16.66 18.24
N GLU A 107 -3.56 -15.32 18.28
CA GLU A 107 -2.48 -14.52 17.69
C GLU A 107 -2.07 -13.38 18.64
N CYS A 108 -2.14 -13.63 19.95
CA CYS A 108 -1.89 -12.63 20.99
C CYS A 108 -0.53 -12.85 21.65
N ASP A 109 0.37 -11.88 21.51
CA ASP A 109 1.68 -11.88 22.18
C ASP A 109 1.54 -12.12 23.69
N LEU A 110 0.53 -11.54 24.34
CA LEU A 110 0.33 -11.71 25.79
C LEU A 110 -0.06 -13.15 26.14
N GLN A 111 -0.89 -13.79 25.32
CA GLN A 111 -1.25 -15.19 25.51
C GLN A 111 -0.03 -16.09 25.33
N ASP A 112 0.68 -15.93 24.22
CA ASP A 112 1.81 -16.79 23.85
C ASP A 112 2.98 -16.63 24.83
N GLN A 113 3.31 -15.38 25.19
CA GLN A 113 4.38 -15.10 26.14
C GLN A 113 3.99 -15.46 27.58
N ALA A 114 2.71 -15.40 27.96
CA ALA A 114 2.26 -15.91 29.27
C ALA A 114 2.42 -17.43 29.36
N MET A 115 2.11 -18.15 28.27
CA MET A 115 2.31 -19.60 28.22
C MET A 115 3.80 -19.98 28.22
N ALA A 116 4.65 -19.21 27.54
CA ALA A 116 6.07 -19.52 27.40
C ALA A 116 6.94 -19.05 28.58
N TYR A 117 6.64 -17.87 29.15
CA TYR A 117 7.49 -17.18 30.14
C TYR A 117 6.76 -16.82 31.44
N GLY A 118 5.45 -17.08 31.52
CA GLY A 118 4.63 -16.81 32.70
C GLY A 118 4.55 -17.99 33.68
N ARG A 119 3.77 -17.79 34.74
CA ARG A 119 3.52 -18.80 35.77
C ARG A 119 2.27 -19.61 35.45
N GLY A 120 2.20 -20.86 35.91
CA GLY A 120 1.05 -21.74 35.70
C GLY A 120 -0.22 -21.41 36.52
N GLY A 121 -0.22 -20.35 37.33
CA GLY A 121 -1.38 -19.96 38.16
C GLY A 121 -1.31 -18.54 38.69
N SER A 122 -2.47 -17.94 38.96
CA SER A 122 -2.61 -16.61 39.57
C SER A 122 -2.47 -16.68 41.09
N ARG A 123 -2.01 -15.59 41.71
CA ARG A 123 -2.12 -15.33 43.16
C ARG A 123 -2.95 -14.08 43.47
N TYR A 124 -3.54 -13.49 42.45
CA TYR A 124 -4.30 -12.24 42.55
C TYR A 124 -5.79 -12.57 42.64
N ASP A 125 -6.37 -12.31 43.82
CA ASP A 125 -7.76 -12.63 44.17
C ASP A 125 -8.61 -11.35 44.41
N GLU A 126 -8.05 -10.18 44.08
CA GLU A 126 -8.72 -8.88 44.26
C GLU A 126 -9.49 -8.46 43.00
N ASN A 127 -10.26 -7.38 43.12
CA ASN A 127 -10.99 -6.81 41.99
C ASN A 127 -10.04 -6.20 40.96
N LYS A 128 -10.20 -6.62 39.69
CA LYS A 128 -9.49 -6.05 38.55
C LYS A 128 -10.05 -4.68 38.20
N ARG A 129 -9.21 -3.80 37.67
CA ARG A 129 -9.66 -2.55 37.06
C ARG A 129 -10.52 -2.82 35.82
N ALA A 130 -11.43 -1.90 35.52
CA ALA A 130 -12.19 -1.86 34.28
C ALA A 130 -12.06 -0.48 33.65
N VAL A 131 -11.97 -0.43 32.32
CA VAL A 131 -11.86 0.81 31.55
C VAL A 131 -13.02 0.86 30.57
N THR A 132 -13.69 2.01 30.49
CA THR A 132 -14.77 2.21 29.52
C THR A 132 -14.22 2.16 28.10
N GLU A 133 -14.99 1.55 27.20
CA GLU A 133 -14.66 1.55 25.78
C GLU A 133 -14.66 2.97 25.22
N LYS A 134 -13.81 3.19 24.23
CA LYS A 134 -13.58 4.49 23.60
C LYS A 134 -13.91 4.39 22.13
N TYR A 135 -14.63 5.35 21.59
CA TYR A 135 -14.82 5.43 20.15
C TYR A 135 -13.53 5.95 19.51
N MET A 136 -12.92 5.15 18.64
CA MET A 136 -11.71 5.53 17.88
C MET A 136 -11.95 5.51 16.37
N GLY A 137 -13.22 5.60 15.96
CA GLY A 137 -13.62 5.61 14.56
C GLY A 137 -14.13 4.26 14.03
N PRO A 138 -14.42 4.20 12.73
CA PRO A 138 -15.11 3.07 12.13
C PRO A 138 -14.21 1.85 11.89
N LEU A 139 -12.88 2.00 12.01
CA LEU A 139 -11.90 0.97 11.73
C LEU A 139 -11.39 0.25 12.98
N ILE A 140 -11.31 0.96 14.11
CA ILE A 140 -10.67 0.45 15.34
C ILE A 140 -11.74 0.17 16.38
N LYS A 141 -11.91 -1.11 16.74
CA LYS A 141 -12.71 -1.55 17.89
C LYS A 141 -11.82 -1.54 19.12
N THR A 142 -12.28 -0.87 20.17
CA THR A 142 -11.52 -0.75 21.42
C THR A 142 -12.15 -1.58 22.53
N VAL A 143 -11.31 -2.29 23.27
CA VAL A 143 -11.68 -2.90 24.55
C VAL A 143 -10.56 -2.57 25.52
N MET A 144 -10.60 -1.35 26.06
CA MET A 144 -9.46 -0.73 26.75
C MET A 144 -9.09 -1.40 28.08
N THR A 145 -9.99 -2.19 28.67
CA THR A 145 -9.67 -3.05 29.82
C THR A 145 -8.55 -4.05 29.50
N ARG A 146 -8.42 -4.47 28.24
CA ARG A 146 -7.35 -5.38 27.78
C ARG A 146 -6.00 -4.67 27.60
N CYS A 147 -5.97 -3.32 27.60
CA CYS A 147 -4.75 -2.57 27.32
C CYS A 147 -3.71 -2.74 28.45
N ILE A 148 -2.48 -3.07 28.04
CA ILE A 148 -1.31 -3.21 28.93
C ILE A 148 -0.41 -1.97 28.96
N HIS A 149 -0.86 -0.86 28.36
CA HIS A 149 -0.13 0.41 28.28
C HIS A 149 1.29 0.32 27.69
N CYS A 150 1.49 -0.49 26.66
CA CYS A 150 2.78 -0.59 25.98
C CYS A 150 3.11 0.67 25.14
N THR A 151 2.14 1.57 24.95
CA THR A 151 2.23 2.83 24.18
C THR A 151 2.73 2.67 22.74
N ARG A 152 2.57 1.50 22.11
CA ARG A 152 2.91 1.31 20.68
C ARG A 152 2.02 2.16 19.78
N CYS A 153 0.70 2.18 20.03
CA CYS A 153 -0.25 2.98 19.25
C CYS A 153 0.02 4.49 19.32
N VAL A 154 0.31 5.02 20.51
CA VAL A 154 0.68 6.44 20.71
C VAL A 154 1.91 6.80 19.88
N ARG A 155 2.99 6.03 20.03
CA ARG A 155 4.24 6.24 19.27
C ARG A 155 4.04 6.08 17.77
N PHE A 156 3.20 5.15 17.32
CA PHE A 156 2.90 5.03 15.90
C PHE A 156 2.18 6.26 15.34
N SER A 157 1.15 6.73 16.05
CA SER A 157 0.38 7.93 15.69
C SER A 157 1.33 9.12 15.54
N GLU A 158 2.14 9.39 16.57
CA GLU A 158 3.08 10.51 16.61
C GLU A 158 4.22 10.34 15.60
N GLU A 159 4.90 9.20 15.58
CA GLU A 159 6.20 9.06 14.90
C GLU A 159 6.07 8.69 13.43
N ILE A 160 5.12 7.80 13.09
CA ILE A 160 4.98 7.20 11.77
C ILE A 160 3.86 7.88 10.99
N ALA A 161 2.64 7.88 11.52
CA ALA A 161 1.51 8.57 10.88
C ALA A 161 1.71 10.09 10.91
N GLY A 162 2.41 10.61 11.93
CA GLY A 162 2.68 12.04 12.06
C GLY A 162 1.45 12.86 12.43
N VAL A 163 0.53 12.24 13.17
CA VAL A 163 -0.69 12.86 13.69
C VAL A 163 -0.82 12.57 15.18
N ASP A 164 -1.06 13.61 15.97
CA ASP A 164 -1.07 13.54 17.43
C ASP A 164 -2.48 13.22 17.97
N GLU A 165 -3.10 12.16 17.45
CA GLU A 165 -4.49 11.83 17.78
C GLU A 165 -4.63 10.85 18.95
N ILE A 166 -3.73 9.88 19.10
CA ILE A 166 -3.78 8.88 20.18
C ILE A 166 -2.79 9.27 21.29
N GLY A 167 -3.28 9.40 22.52
CA GLY A 167 -2.48 9.80 23.67
C GLY A 167 -2.70 8.93 24.92
N ALA A 168 -1.90 9.19 25.95
CA ALA A 168 -2.06 8.62 27.29
C ALA A 168 -2.51 9.70 28.28
N LEU A 169 -3.71 9.55 28.84
CA LEU A 169 -4.26 10.45 29.85
C LEU A 169 -4.12 9.85 31.26
N TYR A 170 -4.20 10.70 32.28
CA TYR A 170 -4.11 10.35 33.71
C TYR A 170 -2.75 9.74 34.12
N ARG A 171 -2.70 9.03 35.26
CA ARG A 171 -1.47 8.46 35.84
C ARG A 171 -1.76 7.20 36.67
N GLY A 172 -0.74 6.36 36.86
CA GLY A 172 -0.84 5.14 37.65
C GLY A 172 -1.76 4.11 37.00
N GLU A 173 -2.53 3.36 37.80
CA GLU A 173 -3.49 2.37 37.28
C GLU A 173 -4.66 2.99 36.50
N ASN A 174 -4.94 4.27 36.74
CA ASN A 174 -5.99 5.04 36.07
C ASN A 174 -5.53 5.65 34.75
N MET A 175 -4.27 5.43 34.34
CA MET A 175 -3.80 5.85 33.02
C MET A 175 -4.64 5.17 31.94
N GLN A 176 -5.06 5.92 30.93
CA GLN A 176 -5.90 5.43 29.83
C GLN A 176 -5.31 5.87 28.50
N ILE A 177 -5.24 4.95 27.55
CA ILE A 177 -4.97 5.29 26.15
C ILE A 177 -6.29 5.69 25.50
N THR A 178 -6.34 6.85 24.87
CA THR A 178 -7.55 7.34 24.19
C THR A 178 -7.17 8.28 23.05
N THR A 179 -8.12 8.59 22.17
CA THR A 179 -7.98 9.67 21.20
C THR A 179 -8.28 11.03 21.83
N TYR A 180 -7.78 12.10 21.21
CA TYR A 180 -8.12 13.48 21.57
C TYR A 180 -9.64 13.69 21.53
N LEU A 181 -10.22 14.10 22.65
CA LEU A 181 -11.67 14.29 22.83
C LEU A 181 -12.55 13.06 22.48
N GLU A 182 -11.99 11.84 22.54
CA GLU A 182 -12.69 10.59 22.16
C GLU A 182 -13.28 10.63 20.73
N GLN A 183 -12.61 11.37 19.83
CA GLN A 183 -12.96 11.42 18.41
C GLN A 183 -12.34 10.26 17.64
N ALA A 184 -12.84 10.02 16.43
CA ALA A 184 -12.24 9.06 15.51
C ALA A 184 -10.77 9.42 15.19
N ALA A 185 -9.92 8.40 15.01
CA ALA A 185 -8.59 8.62 14.45
C ALA A 185 -8.72 8.91 12.94
N ARG A 186 -8.44 10.14 12.50
CA ARG A 186 -8.71 10.65 11.14
C ARG A 186 -7.44 10.72 10.30
N HIS A 187 -6.88 9.56 9.98
CA HIS A 187 -5.76 9.49 9.06
C HIS A 187 -5.71 8.16 8.32
N GLU A 188 -5.05 8.16 7.17
CA GLU A 188 -5.01 7.09 6.17
C GLU A 188 -4.23 5.82 6.57
N LEU A 189 -3.70 5.78 7.79
CA LEU A 189 -2.87 4.71 8.35
C LEU A 189 -3.34 4.28 9.74
N SER A 190 -4.54 4.68 10.16
CA SER A 190 -5.02 4.55 11.54
C SER A 190 -5.06 3.11 12.01
N ALA A 191 -5.40 2.17 11.13
CA ALA A 191 -5.63 0.79 11.49
C ALA A 191 -4.36 -0.05 11.69
N ASN A 192 -3.18 0.48 11.37
CA ASN A 192 -1.92 -0.21 11.68
C ASN A 192 -1.70 -0.35 13.19
N VAL A 193 -2.37 0.46 14.01
CA VAL A 193 -2.34 0.29 15.47
C VAL A 193 -2.92 -1.04 15.94
N ILE A 194 -3.73 -1.71 15.12
CA ILE A 194 -4.30 -3.03 15.40
C ILE A 194 -3.19 -4.08 15.35
N ASP A 195 -2.39 -4.09 14.28
CA ASP A 195 -1.26 -5.02 14.14
C ASP A 195 -0.18 -4.77 15.20
N LEU A 196 0.02 -3.50 15.55
CA LEU A 196 0.97 -3.10 16.58
C LEU A 196 0.56 -3.52 17.98
N CYS A 197 -0.75 -3.66 18.23
CA CYS A 197 -1.26 -3.95 19.56
C CYS A 197 -0.91 -5.40 19.93
N PRO A 198 -0.06 -5.65 20.95
CA PRO A 198 0.30 -7.01 21.33
C PRO A 198 -0.86 -7.77 22.05
N VAL A 199 -1.99 -7.11 22.22
CA VAL A 199 -3.18 -7.56 22.94
C VAL A 199 -4.41 -7.15 22.15
N GLY A 200 -5.55 -7.81 22.37
CA GLY A 200 -6.80 -7.44 21.70
C GLY A 200 -7.51 -6.22 22.28
N ALA A 201 -6.75 -5.20 22.67
CA ALA A 201 -7.29 -3.92 23.13
C ALA A 201 -7.69 -3.00 21.98
N LEU A 202 -6.93 -3.06 20.87
CA LEU A 202 -7.25 -2.39 19.60
C LEU A 202 -7.37 -3.49 18.55
N THR A 203 -8.57 -3.70 18.04
CA THR A 203 -8.90 -4.76 17.08
C THR A 203 -9.60 -4.18 15.86
N SER A 204 -9.67 -4.93 14.77
CA SER A 204 -10.39 -4.51 13.58
C SER A 204 -11.90 -4.52 13.83
N ARG A 205 -12.54 -3.35 13.76
CA ARG A 205 -13.99 -3.22 13.91
C ARG A 205 -14.75 -3.93 12.78
N PRO A 206 -14.38 -3.81 11.49
CA PRO A 206 -15.05 -4.53 10.42
C PRO A 206 -14.91 -6.05 10.46
N TYR A 207 -13.84 -6.57 11.06
CA TYR A 207 -13.58 -8.01 11.16
C TYR A 207 -14.02 -8.60 12.52
N ALA A 208 -14.60 -7.78 13.40
CA ALA A 208 -14.87 -8.16 14.78
C ALA A 208 -15.74 -9.43 14.83
N PHE A 209 -15.23 -10.48 15.49
CA PHE A 209 -15.88 -11.77 15.70
C PHE A 209 -16.20 -12.60 14.44
N GLU A 210 -15.69 -12.24 13.26
CA GLU A 210 -15.98 -12.96 12.01
C GLU A 210 -15.30 -14.33 11.93
N ALA A 211 -14.05 -14.44 12.39
CA ALA A 211 -13.27 -15.68 12.36
C ALA A 211 -12.16 -15.72 13.44
N ARG A 212 -11.46 -16.86 13.52
CA ARG A 212 -10.28 -17.02 14.36
C ARG A 212 -9.02 -17.31 13.54
N PRO A 213 -7.82 -16.90 14.01
CA PRO A 213 -6.60 -16.97 13.21
C PRO A 213 -6.23 -18.36 12.68
N TRP A 214 -6.60 -19.42 13.40
CA TRP A 214 -6.35 -20.82 13.02
C TRP A 214 -7.33 -21.36 11.96
N GLU A 215 -8.43 -20.66 11.68
CA GLU A 215 -9.40 -21.04 10.63
C GLU A 215 -9.01 -20.51 9.25
N LEU A 216 -8.04 -19.59 9.20
CA LEU A 216 -7.75 -18.78 8.02
C LEU A 216 -6.65 -19.42 7.18
N LYS A 217 -6.92 -19.53 5.87
CA LYS A 217 -5.88 -19.78 4.87
C LYS A 217 -5.18 -18.45 4.59
N LYS A 218 -3.86 -18.45 4.79
CA LYS A 218 -2.98 -17.30 4.60
C LYS A 218 -2.34 -17.38 3.21
N THR A 219 -2.65 -16.43 2.34
CA THR A 219 -2.07 -16.34 0.98
C THR A 219 -1.26 -15.05 0.84
N LEU A 220 -0.07 -15.15 0.26
CA LEU A 220 0.79 -13.99 0.03
C LEU A 220 0.33 -13.26 -1.24
N SER A 221 0.14 -11.95 -1.16
CA SER A 221 -0.38 -11.18 -2.29
C SER A 221 0.16 -9.75 -2.28
N ILE A 222 -0.26 -8.94 -3.24
CA ILE A 222 0.15 -7.55 -3.41
C ILE A 222 -1.10 -6.66 -3.38
N ASP A 223 -1.00 -5.55 -2.65
CA ASP A 223 -2.06 -4.54 -2.64
C ASP A 223 -2.12 -3.82 -3.99
N VAL A 224 -3.34 -3.63 -4.49
CA VAL A 224 -3.63 -2.93 -5.74
C VAL A 224 -4.39 -1.61 -5.50
N SER A 225 -4.57 -1.21 -4.24
CA SER A 225 -5.37 -0.04 -3.88
C SER A 225 -4.76 1.30 -4.33
N ASP A 226 -3.44 1.33 -4.52
CA ASP A 226 -2.63 2.44 -5.01
C ASP A 226 -1.43 1.90 -5.85
N ALA A 227 -0.50 2.76 -6.27
CA ALA A 227 0.67 2.35 -7.05
C ALA A 227 1.92 2.01 -6.21
N VAL A 228 1.80 1.91 -4.88
CA VAL A 228 2.92 1.51 -4.01
C VAL A 228 3.17 0.01 -4.12
N GLY A 229 2.12 -0.78 -4.31
CA GLY A 229 2.20 -2.23 -4.37
C GLY A 229 2.62 -2.81 -3.02
N ALA A 230 1.95 -2.41 -1.93
CA ALA A 230 2.29 -2.89 -0.59
C ALA A 230 2.23 -4.42 -0.52
N ASN A 231 3.23 -5.05 0.10
CA ASN A 231 3.21 -6.50 0.30
C ASN A 231 2.17 -6.83 1.38
N ILE A 232 1.22 -7.71 1.03
CA ILE A 232 0.13 -8.09 1.93
C ILE A 232 -0.01 -9.60 2.07
N ARG A 233 -0.79 -10.00 3.05
CA ARG A 233 -1.30 -11.34 3.27
C ARG A 233 -2.82 -11.27 3.28
N LEU A 234 -3.44 -12.03 2.38
CA LEU A 234 -4.89 -12.20 2.35
C LEU A 234 -5.25 -13.41 3.21
N ASP A 235 -6.03 -13.17 4.25
CA ASP A 235 -6.55 -14.22 5.12
C ASP A 235 -7.98 -14.56 4.68
N SER A 236 -8.19 -15.80 4.25
CA SER A 236 -9.45 -16.25 3.67
C SER A 236 -10.06 -17.43 4.42
N ARG A 237 -11.39 -17.52 4.40
CA ARG A 237 -12.14 -18.68 4.91
C ARG A 237 -13.20 -19.07 3.88
N GLY A 238 -13.04 -20.27 3.31
CA GLY A 238 -13.91 -20.72 2.22
C GLY A 238 -13.70 -19.89 0.95
N ARG A 239 -14.75 -19.16 0.51
CA ARG A 239 -14.75 -18.38 -0.74
C ARG A 239 -14.51 -16.89 -0.55
N GLU A 240 -14.29 -16.45 0.68
CA GLU A 240 -14.23 -15.03 1.03
C GLU A 240 -12.87 -14.69 1.64
N VAL A 241 -12.35 -13.53 1.27
CA VAL A 241 -11.22 -12.88 1.92
C VAL A 241 -11.78 -12.05 3.07
N LEU A 242 -11.42 -12.39 4.31
CA LEU A 242 -11.99 -11.75 5.50
C LEU A 242 -11.16 -10.55 5.97
N ARG A 243 -9.83 -10.57 5.74
CA ARG A 243 -8.95 -9.45 6.07
C ARG A 243 -7.69 -9.45 5.21
N ALA A 244 -7.14 -8.26 4.99
CA ALA A 244 -5.79 -8.05 4.46
C ALA A 244 -4.88 -7.52 5.57
N LEU A 245 -3.71 -8.14 5.73
CA LEU A 245 -2.69 -7.73 6.70
C LEU A 245 -1.39 -7.39 5.98
N PRO A 246 -0.60 -6.42 6.47
CA PRO A 246 0.69 -6.11 5.89
C PRO A 246 1.66 -7.29 6.03
N ARG A 247 2.62 -7.34 5.11
CA ARG A 247 3.74 -8.25 5.15
C ARG A 247 5.04 -7.45 5.09
N ILE A 248 6.05 -7.93 5.81
CA ILE A 248 7.31 -7.20 5.95
C ILE A 248 8.01 -7.10 4.59
N ASN A 249 8.27 -5.88 4.15
CA ASN A 249 9.13 -5.55 3.03
C ASN A 249 9.77 -4.17 3.22
N ASP A 250 11.01 -4.15 3.72
CA ASP A 250 11.75 -2.92 4.01
C ASP A 250 11.93 -2.01 2.80
N ALA A 251 11.95 -2.56 1.59
CA ALA A 251 12.09 -1.79 0.37
C ALA A 251 10.79 -1.09 -0.06
N VAL A 252 9.62 -1.59 0.38
CA VAL A 252 8.31 -1.10 -0.07
C VAL A 252 7.53 -0.47 1.09
N ASN A 253 6.73 -1.29 1.79
CA ASN A 253 5.76 -0.84 2.77
C ASN A 253 6.23 -0.99 4.21
N GLU A 254 7.46 -1.46 4.44
CA GLU A 254 7.95 -1.83 5.77
C GLU A 254 7.04 -2.88 6.39
N GLU A 255 6.26 -2.49 7.39
CA GLU A 255 5.24 -3.31 8.07
C GLU A 255 3.85 -2.67 8.00
N TRP A 256 3.71 -1.59 7.24
CA TRP A 256 2.51 -0.77 7.23
C TRP A 256 1.63 -1.08 6.03
N LEU A 257 0.35 -0.76 6.16
CA LEU A 257 -0.64 -0.81 5.09
C LEU A 257 -1.57 0.40 5.22
N SER A 258 -1.95 0.99 4.09
CA SER A 258 -2.96 2.04 4.09
C SER A 258 -4.32 1.50 4.55
N ASP A 259 -5.16 2.33 5.15
CA ASP A 259 -6.48 1.91 5.61
C ASP A 259 -7.34 1.40 4.44
N LYS A 260 -7.17 1.99 3.25
CA LYS A 260 -7.80 1.51 2.01
C LYS A 260 -7.33 0.12 1.62
N GLY A 261 -6.02 -0.12 1.56
CA GLY A 261 -5.45 -1.43 1.24
C GLY A 261 -5.87 -2.51 2.24
N ARG A 262 -6.06 -2.13 3.51
CA ARG A 262 -6.52 -3.05 4.57
C ARG A 262 -7.99 -3.42 4.45
N TYR A 263 -8.85 -2.46 4.13
CA TYR A 263 -10.29 -2.60 4.32
C TYR A 263 -11.14 -2.60 3.07
N MET A 264 -10.60 -2.32 1.88
CA MET A 264 -11.40 -2.49 0.65
C MET A 264 -11.79 -3.96 0.40
N VAL A 265 -11.23 -4.92 1.14
CA VAL A 265 -11.50 -6.36 0.99
C VAL A 265 -12.98 -6.73 1.14
N ASP A 266 -13.78 -6.03 1.93
CA ASP A 266 -15.24 -6.29 2.02
C ASP A 266 -15.97 -5.91 0.72
N GLY A 267 -15.39 -5.04 -0.09
CA GLY A 267 -15.84 -4.74 -1.45
C GLY A 267 -15.77 -5.97 -2.36
N LEU A 268 -14.86 -6.91 -2.12
CA LEU A 268 -14.69 -8.12 -2.94
C LEU A 268 -15.91 -9.05 -2.92
N THR A 269 -16.83 -8.91 -1.98
CA THR A 269 -18.09 -9.68 -1.94
C THR A 269 -19.31 -8.88 -2.36
N ARG A 270 -19.16 -7.58 -2.65
CA ARG A 270 -20.26 -6.65 -2.94
C ARG A 270 -20.21 -6.17 -4.39
N ARG A 271 -21.39 -6.01 -5.00
CA ARG A 271 -21.54 -5.52 -6.39
C ARG A 271 -20.65 -6.27 -7.41
N ARG A 272 -20.39 -7.55 -7.15
CA ARG A 272 -19.57 -8.41 -8.00
C ARG A 272 -20.31 -8.77 -9.28
N LEU A 273 -19.57 -8.80 -10.38
CA LEU A 273 -20.05 -9.34 -11.65
C LEU A 273 -19.81 -10.85 -11.64
N ASP A 274 -20.90 -11.62 -11.66
CA ASP A 274 -20.90 -13.08 -11.54
C ASP A 274 -21.53 -13.78 -12.75
N ALA A 275 -21.97 -13.02 -13.75
CA ALA A 275 -22.58 -13.50 -14.99
C ALA A 275 -22.26 -12.54 -16.14
N VAL A 276 -22.44 -13.02 -17.37
CA VAL A 276 -22.35 -12.19 -18.59
C VAL A 276 -23.61 -11.36 -18.72
N TRP A 277 -23.46 -10.09 -19.10
CA TRP A 277 -24.58 -9.18 -19.36
C TRP A 277 -24.45 -8.51 -20.72
N VAL A 278 -25.57 -8.35 -21.40
CA VAL A 278 -25.67 -7.66 -22.70
C VAL A 278 -26.77 -6.61 -22.60
N ARG A 279 -26.52 -5.43 -23.14
CA ARG A 279 -27.49 -4.33 -23.17
C ARG A 279 -28.56 -4.59 -24.22
N ARG A 280 -29.82 -4.62 -23.77
CA ARG A 280 -31.03 -4.75 -24.59
C ARG A 280 -32.01 -3.66 -24.17
N GLU A 281 -32.52 -2.91 -25.14
CA GLU A 281 -33.50 -1.84 -24.87
C GLU A 281 -33.06 -0.86 -23.75
N GLY A 282 -31.76 -0.54 -23.73
CA GLY A 282 -31.17 0.37 -22.74
C GLY A 282 -30.86 -0.24 -21.36
N ARG A 283 -31.18 -1.52 -21.12
CA ARG A 283 -30.91 -2.21 -19.84
C ARG A 283 -29.98 -3.40 -20.02
N LEU A 284 -29.10 -3.65 -19.05
CA LEU A 284 -28.29 -4.86 -19.01
C LEU A 284 -29.16 -6.07 -18.64
N ALA A 285 -29.15 -7.09 -19.49
CA ALA A 285 -29.85 -8.36 -19.28
C ALA A 285 -28.82 -9.50 -19.26
N ARG A 286 -29.06 -10.51 -18.43
CA ARG A 286 -28.19 -11.69 -18.36
C ARG A 286 -28.14 -12.39 -19.71
N ALA A 287 -26.95 -12.79 -20.12
CA ALA A 287 -26.67 -13.45 -21.40
C ALA A 287 -25.70 -14.63 -21.20
N SER A 288 -25.41 -15.37 -22.28
CA SER A 288 -24.37 -16.40 -22.29
C SER A 288 -23.04 -15.86 -22.84
N TRP A 289 -21.95 -16.57 -22.58
CA TRP A 289 -20.65 -16.30 -23.19
C TRP A 289 -20.69 -16.34 -24.72
N ASP A 290 -21.35 -17.36 -25.29
CA ASP A 290 -21.47 -17.51 -26.75
C ASP A 290 -22.24 -16.34 -27.38
N GLU A 291 -23.30 -15.86 -26.73
CA GLU A 291 -24.06 -14.70 -27.21
C GLU A 291 -23.19 -13.44 -27.21
N ALA A 292 -22.49 -13.17 -26.10
CA ALA A 292 -21.64 -11.99 -25.97
C ALA A 292 -20.49 -12.02 -26.98
N PHE A 293 -19.79 -13.15 -27.12
CA PHE A 293 -18.74 -13.30 -28.13
C PHE A 293 -19.27 -13.21 -29.56
N GLY A 294 -20.46 -13.77 -29.83
CA GLY A 294 -21.13 -13.63 -31.12
C GLY A 294 -21.42 -12.17 -31.48
N LEU A 295 -21.86 -11.36 -30.52
CA LEU A 295 -22.10 -9.92 -30.72
C LEU A 295 -20.80 -9.14 -30.99
N ILE A 296 -19.72 -9.47 -30.27
CA ILE A 296 -18.41 -8.84 -30.49
C ILE A 296 -17.86 -9.22 -31.88
N ALA A 297 -17.97 -10.49 -32.27
CA ALA A 297 -17.55 -10.97 -33.58
C ALA A 297 -18.38 -10.35 -34.72
N ALA A 298 -19.69 -10.18 -34.52
CA ALA A 298 -20.59 -9.55 -35.48
C ALA A 298 -20.28 -8.06 -35.73
N ALA A 299 -19.58 -7.39 -34.81
CA ALA A 299 -19.09 -6.03 -35.03
C ALA A 299 -17.93 -5.98 -36.04
N GLU A 300 -17.31 -7.12 -36.36
CA GLU A 300 -16.16 -7.27 -37.24
C GLU A 300 -15.08 -6.21 -36.95
N PRO A 301 -14.49 -6.24 -35.74
CA PRO A 301 -13.58 -5.19 -35.29
C PRO A 301 -12.39 -5.01 -36.23
N GLY A 302 -11.78 -6.11 -36.71
CA GLY A 302 -10.50 -6.03 -37.45
C GLY A 302 -9.51 -5.16 -36.69
N ALA A 303 -8.78 -4.27 -37.38
CA ALA A 303 -7.90 -3.30 -36.75
C ALA A 303 -8.63 -2.16 -36.01
N SER A 304 -9.95 -2.02 -36.17
CA SER A 304 -10.79 -1.00 -35.51
C SER A 304 -11.22 -1.46 -34.12
N ILE A 305 -10.23 -1.74 -33.27
CA ILE A 305 -10.42 -2.20 -31.89
C ILE A 305 -9.41 -1.50 -30.97
N GLY A 306 -9.86 -1.04 -29.81
CA GLY A 306 -9.01 -0.45 -28.77
C GLY A 306 -9.11 -1.20 -27.45
N ALA A 307 -8.07 -1.10 -26.61
CA ALA A 307 -8.10 -1.61 -25.25
C ALA A 307 -7.68 -0.52 -24.26
N ILE A 308 -8.50 -0.34 -23.24
CA ILE A 308 -8.26 0.61 -22.14
C ILE A 308 -8.05 -0.20 -20.85
N ALA A 309 -6.84 -0.13 -20.29
CA ALA A 309 -6.52 -0.77 -19.03
C ALA A 309 -6.97 0.09 -17.84
N GLY A 310 -7.71 -0.53 -16.93
CA GLY A 310 -8.09 0.03 -15.65
C GLY A 310 -6.96 -0.01 -14.63
N ASP A 311 -7.19 0.57 -13.46
CA ASP A 311 -6.13 0.85 -12.48
C ASP A 311 -5.66 -0.37 -11.67
N LEU A 312 -6.44 -1.46 -11.67
CA LEU A 312 -6.22 -2.66 -10.83
C LEU A 312 -5.72 -3.89 -11.61
N VAL A 313 -5.48 -3.73 -12.90
CA VAL A 313 -5.22 -4.85 -13.84
C VAL A 313 -3.77 -5.33 -13.74
N ASP A 314 -3.59 -6.65 -13.75
CA ASP A 314 -2.31 -7.35 -13.80
C ASP A 314 -1.65 -7.28 -15.19
N CYS A 315 -0.33 -7.50 -15.22
CA CYS A 315 0.44 -7.45 -16.47
C CYS A 315 0.04 -8.55 -17.46
N GLU A 316 -0.34 -9.73 -16.99
CA GLU A 316 -0.74 -10.86 -17.85
C GLU A 316 -2.02 -10.53 -18.64
N THR A 317 -3.01 -9.93 -17.98
CA THR A 317 -4.23 -9.45 -18.64
C THR A 317 -3.93 -8.35 -19.67
N MET A 318 -3.11 -7.37 -19.30
CA MET A 318 -2.68 -6.31 -20.23
C MET A 318 -1.91 -6.88 -21.42
N PHE A 319 -1.02 -7.86 -21.22
CA PHE A 319 -0.30 -8.51 -22.31
C PHE A 319 -1.23 -9.35 -23.19
N ALA A 320 -2.20 -10.07 -22.61
CA ALA A 320 -3.16 -10.85 -23.38
C ALA A 320 -4.02 -9.96 -24.30
N ALA A 321 -4.47 -8.80 -23.81
CA ALA A 321 -5.21 -7.84 -24.63
C ALA A 321 -4.32 -7.21 -25.71
N LYS A 322 -3.06 -6.89 -25.39
CA LYS A 322 -2.08 -6.44 -26.38
C LYS A 322 -1.85 -7.47 -27.47
N ALA A 323 -1.72 -8.75 -27.12
CA ALA A 323 -1.55 -9.83 -28.08
C ALA A 323 -2.78 -9.98 -28.98
N LEU A 324 -3.99 -9.88 -28.43
CA LEU A 324 -5.25 -9.89 -29.18
C LEU A 324 -5.33 -8.73 -30.18
N LEU A 325 -5.08 -7.51 -29.72
CA LEU A 325 -5.10 -6.31 -30.59
C LEU A 325 -4.07 -6.41 -31.71
N ARG A 326 -2.84 -6.84 -31.40
CA ARG A 326 -1.78 -7.08 -32.38
C ARG A 326 -2.19 -8.13 -33.42
N ALA A 327 -2.82 -9.23 -33.01
CA ALA A 327 -3.29 -10.27 -33.93
C ALA A 327 -4.40 -9.77 -34.87
N LEU A 328 -5.16 -8.77 -34.44
CA LEU A 328 -6.19 -8.08 -35.23
C LEU A 328 -5.65 -6.88 -36.05
N GLY A 329 -4.37 -6.53 -35.88
CA GLY A 329 -3.72 -5.42 -36.57
C GLY A 329 -3.93 -4.03 -35.92
N SER A 330 -4.31 -3.98 -34.64
CA SER A 330 -4.45 -2.74 -33.86
C SER A 330 -3.29 -2.53 -32.88
N SER A 331 -2.99 -1.27 -32.58
CA SER A 331 -2.06 -0.84 -31.53
C SER A 331 -2.68 0.17 -30.57
N LEU A 332 -4.01 0.29 -30.54
CA LEU A 332 -4.75 1.26 -29.72
C LEU A 332 -4.83 0.79 -28.25
N LEU A 333 -3.72 0.97 -27.53
CA LEU A 333 -3.54 0.62 -26.13
C LEU A 333 -3.38 1.88 -25.28
N GLU A 334 -4.19 2.04 -24.25
CA GLU A 334 -4.07 3.16 -23.29
C GLU A 334 -4.42 2.69 -21.88
N GLY A 335 -3.72 3.20 -20.87
CA GLY A 335 -4.08 2.97 -19.47
C GLY A 335 -4.51 4.23 -18.73
N ARG A 336 -4.23 5.43 -19.26
CA ARG A 336 -4.43 6.72 -18.59
C ARG A 336 -5.86 7.19 -18.81
N GLN A 337 -6.75 6.65 -17.98
CA GLN A 337 -8.20 6.77 -18.11
C GLN A 337 -8.71 8.23 -18.09
N THR A 338 -8.05 9.12 -17.35
CA THR A 338 -8.53 10.48 -17.06
C THR A 338 -7.89 11.56 -17.94
N GLY A 339 -7.42 11.19 -19.14
CA GLY A 339 -6.91 12.16 -20.13
C GLY A 339 -5.50 12.68 -19.87
N MET A 340 -4.76 12.10 -18.93
CA MET A 340 -3.34 12.40 -18.76
C MET A 340 -2.57 12.04 -20.04
N ARG A 341 -1.83 13.01 -20.58
CA ARG A 341 -0.92 12.83 -21.71
C ARG A 341 0.47 13.27 -21.32
N TYR A 342 1.44 12.40 -21.53
CA TYR A 342 2.86 12.65 -21.32
C TYR A 342 3.68 11.70 -22.17
N ALA A 343 4.90 12.12 -22.51
CA ALA A 343 5.83 11.32 -23.28
C ALA A 343 6.20 10.04 -22.50
N ALA A 344 6.13 8.89 -23.18
CA ALA A 344 6.37 7.56 -22.60
C ALA A 344 7.43 6.77 -23.38
N ASP A 345 8.28 7.47 -24.11
CA ASP A 345 9.41 6.94 -24.87
C ASP A 345 10.56 6.47 -23.97
N ASN A 346 10.66 6.99 -22.75
CA ASN A 346 11.69 6.60 -21.78
C ASN A 346 11.06 6.30 -20.41
N LEU A 347 11.14 5.03 -19.99
CA LEU A 347 10.57 4.56 -18.72
C LEU A 347 11.32 5.09 -17.49
N ALA A 348 12.62 5.40 -17.59
CA ALA A 348 13.35 6.01 -16.48
C ALA A 348 12.81 7.41 -16.17
N ALA A 349 12.28 8.13 -17.17
CA ALA A 349 11.57 9.41 -16.94
C ALA A 349 10.18 9.24 -16.32
N LEU A 350 9.70 8.01 -16.13
CA LEU A 350 8.37 7.68 -15.61
C LEU A 350 8.40 6.78 -14.36
N ALA A 351 9.58 6.43 -13.87
CA ALA A 351 9.76 5.62 -12.67
C ALA A 351 10.07 6.48 -11.44
N PHE A 352 9.86 5.91 -10.25
CA PHE A 352 10.34 6.44 -8.98
C PHE A 352 11.79 5.97 -8.74
N ASN A 353 12.75 6.60 -9.42
CA ASN A 353 14.12 6.07 -9.52
C ASN A 353 14.92 6.07 -8.22
N SER A 354 14.58 6.94 -7.27
CA SER A 354 15.27 6.99 -5.96
C SER A 354 14.93 5.80 -5.07
N THR A 355 13.94 4.99 -5.44
CA THR A 355 13.30 3.93 -4.63
C THR A 355 12.63 4.46 -3.37
N PHE A 356 11.66 3.72 -2.81
CA PHE A 356 11.00 4.15 -1.58
C PHE A 356 11.91 4.11 -0.35
N ALA A 357 12.90 3.22 -0.32
CA ALA A 357 13.90 3.20 0.75
C ALA A 357 14.95 4.31 0.55
N GLY A 358 15.37 4.57 -0.68
CA GLY A 358 16.40 5.55 -0.98
C GLY A 358 15.94 7.00 -0.80
N ILE A 359 14.65 7.31 -1.03
CA ILE A 359 14.11 8.67 -0.81
C ILE A 359 14.23 9.13 0.66
N GLU A 360 14.32 8.20 1.63
CA GLU A 360 14.62 8.55 3.04
C GLU A 360 15.98 9.24 3.24
N GLN A 361 16.87 9.12 2.24
CA GLN A 361 18.20 9.73 2.23
C GLN A 361 18.26 11.11 1.57
N ALA A 362 17.18 11.57 0.95
CA ALA A 362 17.15 12.87 0.31
C ALA A 362 17.25 14.02 1.33
N ASP A 363 17.88 15.13 0.92
CA ASP A 363 18.10 16.33 1.73
C ASP A 363 17.37 17.58 1.19
N ALA A 364 17.00 17.59 -0.09
CA ALA A 364 16.08 18.55 -0.68
C ALA A 364 15.07 17.82 -1.59
N ILE A 365 13.77 18.07 -1.40
CA ILE A 365 12.70 17.40 -2.15
C ILE A 365 11.73 18.45 -2.71
N LEU A 366 11.43 18.36 -4.00
CA LEU A 366 10.41 19.17 -4.67
C LEU A 366 9.30 18.25 -5.18
N ILE A 367 8.10 18.42 -4.64
CA ILE A 367 6.90 17.69 -5.05
C ILE A 367 6.09 18.57 -6.00
N VAL A 368 5.80 18.08 -7.20
CA VAL A 368 5.08 18.83 -8.23
C VAL A 368 3.77 18.12 -8.55
N GLY A 369 2.65 18.72 -8.15
CA GLY A 369 1.32 18.24 -8.48
C GLY A 369 0.97 16.85 -7.95
N SER A 370 1.33 16.57 -6.70
CA SER A 370 0.88 15.38 -5.98
C SER A 370 0.36 15.70 -4.58
N HIS A 371 -0.77 15.11 -4.20
CA HIS A 371 -1.17 14.95 -2.80
C HIS A 371 -0.65 13.59 -2.30
N VAL A 372 0.65 13.52 -2.02
CA VAL A 372 1.36 12.25 -1.74
C VAL A 372 0.72 11.48 -0.58
N ARG A 373 0.21 12.17 0.44
CA ARG A 373 -0.51 11.56 1.57
C ARG A 373 -1.70 10.70 1.15
N TRP A 374 -2.44 11.05 0.10
CA TRP A 374 -3.59 10.28 -0.39
C TRP A 374 -3.28 9.41 -1.61
N GLU A 375 -2.39 9.87 -2.49
CA GLU A 375 -1.98 9.13 -3.69
C GLU A 375 -1.09 7.92 -3.37
N ALA A 376 -0.20 8.05 -2.37
CA ALA A 376 0.71 7.00 -1.94
C ALA A 376 1.07 7.16 -0.44
N PRO A 377 0.15 6.82 0.49
CA PRO A 377 0.34 7.03 1.94
C PRO A 377 1.67 6.52 2.49
N LEU A 378 2.13 5.37 1.99
CA LEU A 378 3.37 4.74 2.44
C LEU A 378 4.61 5.48 1.94
N VAL A 379 4.55 6.13 0.78
CA VAL A 379 5.62 7.05 0.31
C VAL A 379 5.64 8.29 1.20
N ASN A 380 4.47 8.81 1.60
CA ASN A 380 4.38 9.93 2.55
C ASN A 380 5.08 9.63 3.88
N VAL A 381 4.99 8.39 4.39
CA VAL A 381 5.74 7.93 5.58
C VAL A 381 7.26 8.00 5.34
N ARG A 382 7.74 7.58 4.17
CA ARG A 382 9.17 7.68 3.81
C ARG A 382 9.64 9.13 3.73
N LEU A 383 8.82 10.03 3.19
CA LEU A 383 9.10 11.46 3.15
C LEU A 383 9.14 12.07 4.54
N ARG A 384 8.26 11.65 5.46
CA ARG A 384 8.32 12.06 6.87
C ARG A 384 9.66 11.68 7.50
N LYS A 385 10.18 10.48 7.22
CA LYS A 385 11.51 10.08 7.71
C LYS A 385 12.63 10.95 7.12
N ALA A 386 12.58 11.27 5.82
CA ALA A 386 13.52 12.20 5.21
C ALA A 386 13.47 13.58 5.91
N ALA A 387 12.27 14.12 6.13
CA ALA A 387 12.08 15.39 6.85
C ALA A 387 12.64 15.35 8.27
N ARG A 388 12.41 14.25 9.02
CA ARG A 388 12.99 14.06 10.37
C ARG A 388 14.52 13.99 10.37
N ARG A 389 15.14 13.64 9.24
CA ARG A 389 16.60 13.67 9.04
C ARG A 389 17.12 15.03 8.56
N GLY A 390 16.24 16.01 8.37
CA GLY A 390 16.58 17.38 8.00
C GLY A 390 16.29 17.74 6.54
N ALA A 391 15.62 16.89 5.78
CA ALA A 391 15.27 17.20 4.39
C ALA A 391 14.36 18.43 4.29
N ARG A 392 14.67 19.35 3.37
CA ARG A 392 13.81 20.49 3.04
C ARG A 392 12.82 20.08 1.95
N ILE A 393 11.52 20.15 2.25
CA ILE A 393 10.46 19.72 1.33
C ILE A 393 9.67 20.93 0.82
N PHE A 394 9.55 21.04 -0.50
CA PHE A 394 8.79 22.07 -1.20
C PHE A 394 7.68 21.43 -2.05
N ILE A 395 6.54 22.10 -2.16
CA ILE A 395 5.37 21.56 -2.86
C ILE A 395 4.79 22.60 -3.82
N ILE A 396 4.52 22.20 -5.06
CA ILE A 396 3.74 22.96 -6.05
C ILE A 396 2.40 22.25 -6.22
N GLY A 397 1.31 22.90 -5.82
CA GLY A 397 -0.06 22.39 -5.86
C GLY A 397 -0.96 23.04 -4.79
N PRO A 398 -2.27 22.76 -4.80
CA PRO A 398 -3.18 23.16 -3.73
C PRO A 398 -2.69 22.73 -2.34
N GLU A 399 -2.96 23.54 -1.31
CA GLU A 399 -2.54 23.22 0.05
C GLU A 399 -3.33 22.04 0.64
N TRP A 400 -2.65 21.20 1.41
CA TRP A 400 -3.22 20.09 2.17
C TRP A 400 -2.46 19.91 3.49
N GLU A 401 -3.06 19.19 4.45
CA GLU A 401 -2.48 18.99 5.77
C GLU A 401 -1.30 18.00 5.72
N THR A 402 -0.09 18.53 5.82
CA THR A 402 1.15 17.76 5.77
C THR A 402 1.46 17.12 7.12
N THR A 403 1.97 15.89 7.09
CA THR A 403 2.45 15.18 8.29
C THR A 403 3.94 15.45 8.53
N TYR A 404 4.48 16.54 8.01
CA TYR A 404 5.86 17.01 8.19
C TYR A 404 5.98 18.47 7.73
N PRO A 405 7.03 19.21 8.15
CA PRO A 405 7.27 20.56 7.66
C PRO A 405 7.49 20.58 6.14
N ALA A 406 6.69 21.36 5.42
CA ALA A 406 6.86 21.59 3.99
C ALA A 406 6.44 23.02 3.61
N THR A 407 7.05 23.56 2.56
CA THR A 407 6.73 24.90 2.04
C THR A 407 5.95 24.77 0.73
N PHE A 408 4.72 25.27 0.69
CA PHE A 408 3.94 25.37 -0.54
C PHE A 408 4.38 26.61 -1.34
N LEU A 409 4.70 26.42 -2.62
CA LEU A 409 5.25 27.45 -3.50
C LEU A 409 4.19 28.11 -4.40
N GLY A 410 2.98 27.54 -4.44
CA GLY A 410 1.88 27.99 -5.29
C GLY A 410 1.13 26.83 -5.94
N GLN A 411 -0.01 27.12 -6.57
CA GLN A 411 -0.93 26.11 -7.09
C GLN A 411 -0.88 25.95 -8.62
N ASP A 412 -0.14 26.82 -9.32
CA ASP A 412 0.00 26.77 -10.78
C ASP A 412 1.28 26.02 -11.17
N ALA A 413 1.20 25.16 -12.19
CA ALA A 413 2.35 24.41 -12.66
C ALA A 413 3.46 25.33 -13.22
N GLY A 414 3.12 26.54 -13.68
CA GLY A 414 4.07 27.54 -14.18
C GLY A 414 5.08 28.04 -13.14
N VAL A 415 4.81 27.85 -11.85
CA VAL A 415 5.79 28.12 -10.76
C VAL A 415 7.07 27.32 -10.96
N LEU A 416 7.00 26.14 -11.58
CA LEU A 416 8.15 25.30 -11.87
C LEU A 416 9.20 25.99 -12.77
N GLY A 417 8.78 26.98 -13.56
CA GLY A 417 9.69 27.77 -14.42
C GLY A 417 10.34 28.97 -13.75
N ASN A 418 9.82 29.39 -12.59
CA ASN A 418 10.31 30.55 -11.86
C ASN A 418 10.26 30.26 -10.36
N LEU A 419 11.09 29.30 -9.94
CA LEU A 419 11.19 28.88 -8.55
C LEU A 419 11.82 29.99 -7.70
N PRO A 420 11.36 30.19 -6.44
CA PRO A 420 12.01 31.09 -5.51
C PRO A 420 13.49 30.75 -5.28
N ALA A 421 14.32 31.77 -5.03
CA ALA A 421 15.76 31.59 -4.81
C ALA A 421 16.08 30.57 -3.69
N GLU A 422 15.26 30.54 -2.64
CA GLU A 422 15.41 29.59 -1.53
C GLU A 422 15.35 28.11 -1.94
N VAL A 423 14.63 27.79 -3.02
CA VAL A 423 14.54 26.43 -3.59
C VAL A 423 15.83 26.14 -4.35
N GLY A 424 16.27 27.08 -5.19
CA GLY A 424 17.55 26.97 -5.91
C GLY A 424 18.73 26.75 -4.96
N ASP A 425 18.79 27.53 -3.87
CA ASP A 425 19.83 27.41 -2.84
C ASP A 425 19.79 26.06 -2.11
N ALA A 426 18.57 25.56 -1.79
CA ALA A 426 18.40 24.26 -1.16
C ALA A 426 18.92 23.12 -2.06
N PHE A 427 18.62 23.16 -3.35
CA PHE A 427 19.02 22.13 -4.32
C PHE A 427 20.49 22.24 -4.73
N ALA A 428 21.06 23.44 -4.78
CA ALA A 428 22.48 23.65 -5.08
C ALA A 428 23.39 23.08 -3.99
N GLY A 429 22.98 23.17 -2.71
CA GLY A 429 23.70 22.61 -1.56
C GLY A 429 23.39 21.14 -1.26
N ALA A 430 22.45 20.52 -1.97
CA ALA A 430 21.97 19.18 -1.71
C ALA A 430 22.93 18.11 -2.26
N ALA A 431 23.33 17.17 -1.41
CA ALA A 431 24.04 15.96 -1.78
C ALA A 431 23.10 14.96 -2.48
N ARG A 432 21.85 14.82 -2.01
CA ARG A 432 20.84 13.88 -2.53
C ARG A 432 19.52 14.61 -2.85
N PRO A 433 19.51 15.54 -3.81
CA PRO A 433 18.29 16.24 -4.20
C PRO A 433 17.32 15.30 -4.90
N ALA A 434 16.02 15.54 -4.74
CA ALA A 434 14.96 14.77 -5.40
C ALA A 434 13.82 15.67 -5.93
N ILE A 435 13.26 15.29 -7.08
CA ILE A 435 12.00 15.78 -7.60
C ILE A 435 11.00 14.62 -7.63
N ILE A 436 9.77 14.86 -7.19
CA ILE A 436 8.65 13.92 -7.27
C ILE A 436 7.55 14.57 -8.10
N LEU A 437 7.31 14.04 -9.29
CA LEU A 437 6.26 14.51 -10.18
C LEU A 437 5.01 13.62 -10.04
N GLY A 438 3.91 14.20 -9.58
CA GLY A 438 2.63 13.53 -9.46
C GLY A 438 1.79 13.59 -10.72
N GLY A 439 0.67 12.86 -10.70
CA GLY A 439 -0.28 12.79 -11.82
C GLY A 439 -0.83 14.14 -12.25
N ALA A 440 -1.15 15.04 -11.31
CA ALA A 440 -1.66 16.36 -11.65
C ALA A 440 -0.57 17.25 -12.28
N GLY A 441 0.68 17.09 -11.86
CA GLY A 441 1.82 17.76 -12.50
C GLY A 441 2.03 17.27 -13.94
N LEU A 442 1.98 15.94 -14.15
CA LEU A 442 2.03 15.34 -15.48
C LEU A 442 0.92 15.86 -16.40
N ALA A 443 -0.31 15.93 -15.89
CA ALA A 443 -1.46 16.45 -16.63
C ALA A 443 -1.29 17.91 -17.09
N ARG A 444 -0.46 18.69 -16.38
CA ARG A 444 -0.13 20.09 -16.70
C ARG A 444 1.20 20.27 -17.45
N GLY A 445 1.77 19.20 -17.99
CA GLY A 445 2.97 19.28 -18.85
C GLY A 445 4.29 19.45 -18.09
N ALA A 446 4.32 19.21 -16.77
CA ALA A 446 5.50 19.45 -15.96
C ALA A 446 6.69 18.51 -16.23
N LEU A 447 6.50 17.40 -16.97
CA LEU A 447 7.56 16.41 -17.24
C LEU A 447 8.81 17.02 -17.87
N GLY A 448 8.67 17.75 -18.98
CA GLY A 448 9.83 18.30 -19.70
C GLY A 448 10.60 19.35 -18.91
N GLN A 449 9.88 20.18 -18.15
CA GLN A 449 10.47 21.19 -17.29
C GLN A 449 11.15 20.56 -16.06
N ALA A 450 10.53 19.55 -15.45
CA ALA A 450 11.14 18.78 -14.37
C ALA A 450 12.43 18.07 -14.84
N LEU A 451 12.46 17.51 -16.06
CA LEU A 451 13.68 16.94 -16.66
C LEU A 451 14.77 17.99 -16.90
N THR A 452 14.37 19.23 -17.24
CA THR A 452 15.32 20.34 -17.37
C THR A 452 15.94 20.69 -16.01
N LEU A 453 15.13 20.82 -14.96
CA LEU A 453 15.62 20.99 -13.58
C LEU A 453 16.47 19.80 -13.13
N ALA A 454 16.12 18.59 -13.55
CA ALA A 454 16.88 17.39 -13.24
C ALA A 454 18.32 17.45 -13.75
N GLY A 455 18.51 17.97 -14.96
CA GLY A 455 19.83 18.24 -15.54
C GLY A 455 20.55 19.41 -14.84
N GLN A 456 19.84 20.51 -14.56
CA GLN A 456 20.43 21.70 -13.91
C GLN A 456 20.95 21.40 -12.50
N TRP A 457 20.18 20.64 -11.72
CA TRP A 457 20.55 20.23 -10.37
C TRP A 457 21.26 18.88 -10.34
N ASN A 458 21.63 18.30 -11.49
CA ASN A 458 22.35 17.04 -11.57
C ASN A 458 21.72 15.93 -10.68
N LEU A 459 20.41 15.67 -10.80
CA LEU A 459 19.70 14.73 -9.91
C LEU A 459 20.16 13.28 -10.07
N SER A 460 20.72 12.93 -11.23
CA SER A 460 21.34 11.63 -11.48
C SER A 460 22.87 11.78 -11.39
N ARG A 461 23.47 11.27 -10.31
CA ARG A 461 24.89 11.49 -10.00
C ARG A 461 25.52 10.31 -9.27
N THR A 462 26.84 10.22 -9.27
CA THR A 462 27.59 9.39 -8.33
C THR A 462 27.84 10.18 -7.05
N LEU A 463 27.54 9.59 -5.91
CA LEU A 463 27.79 10.17 -4.58
C LEU A 463 29.26 9.99 -4.16
N GLU A 464 29.67 10.68 -3.10
CA GLU A 464 31.05 10.63 -2.59
C GLU A 464 31.51 9.23 -2.17
N ASP A 465 30.56 8.39 -1.73
CA ASP A 465 30.79 6.99 -1.36
C ASP A 465 30.85 6.03 -2.58
N GLY A 466 30.73 6.57 -3.80
CA GLY A 466 30.74 5.81 -5.05
C GLY A 466 29.39 5.20 -5.43
N SER A 467 28.35 5.33 -4.59
CA SER A 467 27.01 4.85 -4.92
C SER A 467 26.31 5.75 -5.95
N ALA A 468 25.39 5.19 -6.73
CA ALA A 468 24.60 5.95 -7.69
C ALA A 468 23.35 6.54 -7.01
N TRP A 469 23.05 7.79 -7.30
CA TRP A 469 21.82 8.47 -6.90
C TRP A 469 21.04 8.89 -8.14
N ASN A 470 19.74 8.63 -8.14
CA ASN A 470 18.82 9.19 -9.11
C ASN A 470 17.60 9.77 -8.40
N GLY A 471 17.61 11.08 -8.19
CA GLY A 471 16.54 11.80 -7.50
C GLY A 471 15.34 12.18 -8.36
N PHE A 472 15.29 11.80 -9.64
CA PHE A 472 14.13 12.10 -10.47
C PHE A 472 13.07 11.03 -10.29
N ASN A 473 11.87 11.40 -9.85
CA ASN A 473 10.82 10.44 -9.54
C ASN A 473 9.49 10.86 -10.17
N VAL A 474 8.76 9.88 -10.68
CA VAL A 474 7.34 10.01 -11.01
C VAL A 474 6.54 9.13 -10.07
N LEU A 475 5.50 9.71 -9.47
CA LEU A 475 4.57 9.01 -8.60
C LEU A 475 3.27 8.71 -9.36
N HIS A 476 3.01 7.42 -9.56
CA HIS A 476 1.75 6.94 -10.10
C HIS A 476 0.72 6.75 -8.98
N MET A 477 -0.56 6.69 -9.36
CA MET A 477 -1.70 6.50 -8.43
C MET A 477 -2.42 5.15 -8.61
N ALA A 478 -2.10 4.42 -9.69
CA ALA A 478 -2.75 3.18 -10.08
C ALA A 478 -1.74 2.02 -10.14
N ALA A 479 -2.11 0.86 -9.59
CA ALA A 479 -1.27 -0.34 -9.54
C ALA A 479 -0.88 -0.88 -10.92
N SER A 480 -1.75 -0.71 -11.93
CA SER A 480 -1.49 -1.16 -13.30
C SER A 480 -0.59 -0.21 -14.09
N ARG A 481 -0.35 1.01 -13.61
CA ARG A 481 0.24 2.10 -14.41
C ARG A 481 1.61 1.76 -14.94
N MET A 482 2.55 1.38 -14.06
CA MET A 482 3.94 1.15 -14.48
C MET A 482 4.06 -0.11 -15.35
N GLY A 483 3.36 -1.19 -14.98
CA GLY A 483 3.30 -2.41 -15.80
C GLY A 483 2.68 -2.16 -17.18
N GLY A 484 1.63 -1.35 -17.24
CA GLY A 484 1.01 -0.92 -18.49
C GLY A 484 1.96 -0.13 -19.38
N LEU A 485 2.73 0.81 -18.80
CA LEU A 485 3.75 1.57 -19.53
C LEU A 485 4.84 0.64 -20.10
N MET A 486 5.31 -0.34 -19.31
CA MET A 486 6.27 -1.37 -19.78
C MET A 486 5.71 -2.19 -20.95
N LEU A 487 4.40 -2.40 -20.97
CA LEU A 487 3.70 -3.13 -22.02
C LEU A 487 3.25 -2.23 -23.19
N GLY A 488 3.50 -0.91 -23.15
CA GLY A 488 3.18 0.02 -24.22
C GLY A 488 1.75 0.59 -24.21
N TYR A 489 1.07 0.58 -23.05
CA TYR A 489 -0.23 1.23 -22.86
C TYR A 489 -0.09 2.76 -22.71
N ALA A 490 0.41 3.42 -23.76
CA ALA A 490 0.61 4.86 -23.78
C ALA A 490 0.54 5.42 -25.20
N GLN A 491 -0.66 5.85 -25.63
CA GLN A 491 -0.80 6.61 -26.87
C GLN A 491 -0.15 8.00 -26.75
N ALA A 492 0.32 8.59 -27.84
CA ALA A 492 1.03 9.88 -27.78
C ALA A 492 0.12 11.03 -27.28
N GLY A 493 -1.12 11.09 -27.77
CA GLY A 493 -2.16 12.01 -27.31
C GLY A 493 -2.98 11.49 -26.11
N GLY A 494 -2.61 10.33 -25.55
CA GLY A 494 -3.35 9.70 -24.45
C GLY A 494 -4.67 9.10 -24.93
N ILE A 495 -5.67 9.07 -24.04
CA ILE A 495 -6.99 8.51 -24.35
C ILE A 495 -7.69 9.22 -25.53
N ALA A 496 -7.34 10.48 -25.80
CA ALA A 496 -7.88 11.25 -26.92
C ALA A 496 -7.59 10.60 -28.28
N ASP A 497 -6.47 9.89 -28.42
CA ASP A 497 -6.13 9.19 -29.66
C ASP A 497 -7.11 8.04 -29.91
N ILE A 498 -7.47 7.28 -28.86
CA ILE A 498 -8.46 6.20 -28.99
C ILE A 498 -9.85 6.78 -29.32
N VAL A 499 -10.22 7.89 -28.69
CA VAL A 499 -11.48 8.58 -28.98
C VAL A 499 -11.51 9.06 -30.44
N GLN A 500 -10.42 9.64 -30.93
CA GLN A 500 -10.30 10.16 -32.30
C GLN A 500 -10.36 9.04 -33.34
N GLU A 501 -9.69 7.92 -33.10
CA GLU A 501 -9.72 6.75 -34.00
C GLU A 501 -11.09 6.06 -34.05
N ALA A 502 -11.96 6.35 -33.07
CA ALA A 502 -13.35 5.88 -33.00
C ALA A 502 -13.50 4.38 -33.32
N PRO A 503 -12.79 3.48 -32.59
CA PRO A 503 -12.79 2.06 -32.90
C PRO A 503 -14.20 1.46 -32.80
N LYS A 504 -14.53 0.50 -33.67
CA LYS A 504 -15.81 -0.20 -33.63
C LYS A 504 -16.03 -0.91 -32.30
N VAL A 505 -14.98 -1.46 -31.69
CA VAL A 505 -15.01 -2.15 -30.40
C VAL A 505 -13.98 -1.55 -29.45
N VAL A 506 -14.38 -1.27 -28.22
CA VAL A 506 -13.46 -0.89 -27.13
C VAL A 506 -13.55 -1.92 -26.01
N LEU A 507 -12.42 -2.54 -25.70
CA LEU A 507 -12.25 -3.42 -24.56
C LEU A 507 -11.87 -2.58 -23.33
N ALA A 508 -12.77 -2.46 -22.37
CA ALA A 508 -12.53 -1.81 -21.09
C ALA A 508 -12.09 -2.88 -20.07
N LEU A 509 -10.79 -3.00 -19.82
CA LEU A 509 -10.24 -3.98 -18.87
C LEU A 509 -10.33 -3.39 -17.46
N GLY A 510 -11.46 -3.57 -16.78
CA GLY A 510 -11.70 -3.00 -15.45
C GLY A 510 -11.58 -1.47 -15.39
N ALA A 511 -11.81 -0.80 -16.53
CA ALA A 511 -11.64 0.65 -16.65
C ALA A 511 -12.91 1.38 -16.22
N ASP A 512 -12.87 1.97 -15.03
CA ASP A 512 -14.01 2.64 -14.40
C ASP A 512 -13.87 4.17 -14.31
N GLU A 513 -12.71 4.76 -14.60
CA GLU A 513 -12.50 6.21 -14.50
C GLU A 513 -12.59 6.94 -15.86
N VAL A 514 -12.91 6.21 -16.93
CA VAL A 514 -13.05 6.75 -18.28
C VAL A 514 -14.34 7.55 -18.43
N ASP A 515 -14.28 8.69 -19.12
CA ASP A 515 -15.47 9.39 -19.61
C ASP A 515 -16.06 8.67 -20.82
N TRP A 516 -16.93 7.69 -20.54
CA TRP A 516 -17.55 6.84 -21.56
C TRP A 516 -18.51 7.58 -22.50
N ALA A 517 -18.87 8.84 -22.22
CA ALA A 517 -19.68 9.65 -23.15
C ALA A 517 -18.95 9.90 -24.48
N GLN A 518 -17.61 9.89 -24.47
CA GLN A 518 -16.77 10.10 -25.64
C GLN A 518 -16.74 8.88 -26.58
N PHE A 519 -17.22 7.71 -26.12
CA PHE A 519 -17.21 6.44 -26.86
C PHE A 519 -18.60 6.03 -27.35
N GLY A 520 -19.47 7.00 -27.65
CA GLY A 520 -20.86 6.73 -28.07
C GLY A 520 -20.99 5.96 -29.39
N GLY A 521 -19.97 5.97 -30.24
CA GLY A 521 -19.94 5.26 -31.53
C GLY A 521 -19.34 3.85 -31.48
N SER A 522 -18.82 3.42 -30.33
CA SER A 522 -18.13 2.14 -30.15
C SER A 522 -19.00 1.13 -29.40
N LEU A 523 -18.89 -0.14 -29.76
CA LEU A 523 -19.36 -1.24 -28.92
C LEU A 523 -18.43 -1.37 -27.71
N LYS A 524 -18.94 -1.03 -26.52
CA LYS A 524 -18.17 -1.06 -25.27
C LYS A 524 -18.29 -2.43 -24.61
N VAL A 525 -17.15 -3.12 -24.50
CA VAL A 525 -17.05 -4.42 -23.83
C VAL A 525 -16.28 -4.23 -22.54
N TYR A 526 -16.97 -4.27 -21.40
CA TYR A 526 -16.33 -4.19 -20.09
C TYR A 526 -15.96 -5.59 -19.59
N ILE A 527 -14.67 -5.84 -19.43
CA ILE A 527 -14.10 -7.05 -18.83
C ILE A 527 -13.62 -6.65 -17.45
N GLY A 528 -14.38 -6.97 -16.41
CA GLY A 528 -14.05 -6.51 -15.06
C GLY A 528 -14.82 -7.24 -13.98
N HIS A 529 -14.53 -6.91 -12.73
CA HIS A 529 -14.99 -7.68 -11.57
C HIS A 529 -16.13 -7.02 -10.79
N HIS A 530 -16.41 -5.73 -11.00
CA HIS A 530 -17.41 -4.97 -10.24
C HIS A 530 -18.35 -4.18 -11.15
N GLY A 531 -19.61 -4.08 -10.72
CA GLY A 531 -20.59 -3.20 -11.34
C GLY A 531 -20.46 -1.77 -10.82
N ASP A 532 -19.70 -0.94 -11.53
CA ASP A 532 -19.55 0.49 -11.25
C ASP A 532 -19.68 1.32 -12.55
N LYS A 533 -18.94 2.42 -12.72
CA LYS A 533 -19.08 3.36 -13.83
C LYS A 533 -18.87 2.71 -15.21
N GLY A 534 -17.82 1.90 -15.37
CA GLY A 534 -17.47 1.23 -16.62
C GLY A 534 -18.48 0.18 -17.01
N ALA A 535 -18.86 -0.70 -16.07
CA ALA A 535 -19.92 -1.68 -16.29
C ALA A 535 -21.26 -1.00 -16.63
N HIS A 536 -21.59 0.12 -15.97
CA HIS A 536 -22.83 0.86 -16.24
C HIS A 536 -22.88 1.44 -17.65
N ALA A 537 -21.74 1.86 -18.21
CA ALA A 537 -21.65 2.44 -19.54
C ALA A 537 -21.54 1.40 -20.68
N ALA A 538 -21.22 0.14 -20.34
CA ALA A 538 -20.92 -0.93 -21.29
C ALA A 538 -22.15 -1.43 -22.05
N ASP A 539 -21.93 -1.94 -23.26
CA ASP A 539 -22.92 -2.67 -24.05
C ASP A 539 -22.87 -4.16 -23.75
N ILE A 540 -21.67 -4.68 -23.45
CA ILE A 540 -21.42 -6.05 -23.04
C ILE A 540 -20.54 -6.04 -21.80
N VAL A 541 -20.91 -6.85 -20.80
CA VAL A 541 -20.16 -7.03 -19.56
C VAL A 541 -19.74 -8.50 -19.45
N LEU A 542 -18.44 -8.72 -19.37
CA LEU A 542 -17.81 -10.02 -19.19
C LEU A 542 -17.23 -10.09 -17.77
N PRO A 543 -17.73 -11.00 -16.90
CA PRO A 543 -17.33 -11.05 -15.50
C PRO A 543 -15.90 -11.60 -15.38
N ALA A 544 -15.03 -10.82 -14.78
CA ALA A 544 -13.61 -11.13 -14.60
C ALA A 544 -13.23 -11.32 -13.11
N ALA A 545 -12.05 -11.91 -12.88
CA ALA A 545 -11.52 -12.15 -11.55
C ALA A 545 -10.97 -10.85 -10.93
N ALA A 546 -11.20 -10.65 -9.63
CA ALA A 546 -10.54 -9.60 -8.85
C ALA A 546 -9.07 -9.98 -8.55
N TYR A 547 -8.28 -9.02 -8.03
CA TYR A 547 -6.86 -9.24 -7.72
C TYR A 547 -6.61 -10.40 -6.72
N SER A 548 -7.58 -10.68 -5.84
CA SER A 548 -7.50 -11.78 -4.86
C SER A 548 -7.86 -13.16 -5.44
N GLU A 549 -8.30 -13.21 -6.69
CA GLU A 549 -8.92 -14.36 -7.36
C GLU A 549 -8.12 -14.93 -8.53
N LYS A 550 -6.94 -14.37 -8.78
CA LYS A 550 -6.02 -14.78 -9.83
C LYS A 550 -4.58 -14.60 -9.38
N ASP A 551 -3.68 -15.37 -9.97
CA ASP A 551 -2.26 -15.08 -9.91
C ASP A 551 -1.98 -13.89 -10.85
N GLY A 552 -1.07 -13.00 -10.46
CA GLY A 552 -0.82 -11.80 -11.27
C GLY A 552 0.53 -11.15 -10.99
N THR A 553 1.08 -10.51 -12.02
CA THR A 553 2.26 -9.67 -11.93
C THR A 553 1.84 -8.20 -11.85
N TYR A 554 2.30 -7.52 -10.81
CA TYR A 554 2.11 -6.09 -10.62
C TYR A 554 3.46 -5.38 -10.61
N VAL A 555 3.48 -4.14 -11.11
CA VAL A 555 4.68 -3.31 -11.11
C VAL A 555 4.35 -1.99 -10.45
N ASN A 556 4.97 -1.73 -9.30
CA ASN A 556 4.75 -0.50 -8.56
C ASN A 556 5.46 0.71 -9.19
N THR A 557 5.30 1.89 -8.59
CA THR A 557 5.83 3.14 -9.17
C THR A 557 7.36 3.22 -9.23
N GLU A 558 8.11 2.46 -8.42
CA GLU A 558 9.59 2.39 -8.49
C GLU A 558 10.07 1.39 -9.55
N GLY A 559 9.16 0.76 -10.29
CA GLY A 559 9.48 -0.26 -11.28
C GLY A 559 9.74 -1.64 -10.66
N ARG A 560 9.32 -1.87 -9.42
CA ARG A 560 9.47 -3.17 -8.78
C ARG A 560 8.40 -4.12 -9.27
N VAL A 561 8.85 -5.20 -9.91
CA VAL A 561 8.02 -6.35 -10.30
C VAL A 561 7.73 -7.20 -9.07
N GLN A 562 6.46 -7.50 -8.83
CA GLN A 562 5.97 -8.25 -7.68
C GLN A 562 4.94 -9.30 -8.15
N TYR A 563 4.95 -10.47 -7.52
CA TYR A 563 4.00 -11.54 -7.83
C TYR A 563 2.94 -11.70 -6.72
N ALA A 564 1.68 -11.71 -7.12
CA ALA A 564 0.54 -11.99 -6.27
C ALA A 564 0.02 -13.41 -6.50
N GLU A 565 -0.32 -14.12 -5.42
CA GLU A 565 -0.96 -15.43 -5.49
C GLU A 565 -2.47 -15.34 -5.29
N ARG A 566 -3.20 -16.24 -5.96
CA ARG A 566 -4.66 -16.38 -5.81
C ARG A 566 -5.04 -16.87 -4.41
N ALA A 567 -5.82 -16.07 -3.69
CA ALA A 567 -6.35 -16.42 -2.37
C ALA A 567 -7.62 -17.29 -2.46
N VAL A 568 -8.60 -16.83 -3.24
CA VAL A 568 -9.94 -17.43 -3.39
C VAL A 568 -10.30 -17.58 -4.88
N PHE A 569 -11.44 -18.19 -5.20
CA PHE A 569 -11.91 -18.33 -6.59
C PHE A 569 -12.95 -17.26 -6.92
N ALA A 570 -12.99 -16.84 -8.19
CA ALA A 570 -13.96 -15.88 -8.68
C ALA A 570 -15.42 -16.39 -8.57
N PRO A 571 -16.40 -15.50 -8.34
CA PRO A 571 -17.80 -15.89 -8.11
C PRO A 571 -18.52 -16.23 -9.42
N GLY A 572 -19.48 -17.16 -9.34
CA GLY A 572 -20.38 -17.49 -10.44
C GLY A 572 -19.66 -17.92 -11.73
N ASP A 573 -20.01 -17.26 -12.83
CA ASP A 573 -19.45 -17.48 -14.16
C ASP A 573 -18.22 -16.60 -14.45
N ALA A 574 -17.69 -15.88 -13.46
CA ALA A 574 -16.48 -15.09 -13.62
C ALA A 574 -15.27 -15.97 -13.99
N ARG A 575 -14.35 -15.41 -14.78
CA ARG A 575 -13.13 -16.10 -15.27
C ARG A 575 -11.91 -15.21 -15.07
N GLU A 576 -10.73 -15.82 -15.05
CA GLU A 576 -9.48 -15.07 -15.13
C GLU A 576 -9.44 -14.29 -16.46
N ASP A 577 -9.08 -13.01 -16.40
CA ASP A 577 -9.31 -12.05 -17.48
C ASP A 577 -8.57 -12.45 -18.76
N TRP A 578 -7.34 -12.98 -18.62
CA TRP A 578 -6.56 -13.48 -19.76
C TRP A 578 -7.24 -14.64 -20.49
N THR A 579 -8.01 -15.49 -19.78
CA THR A 579 -8.77 -16.59 -20.41
C THR A 579 -9.96 -16.05 -21.21
N ILE A 580 -10.58 -14.96 -20.76
CA ILE A 580 -11.64 -14.26 -21.50
C ILE A 580 -11.08 -13.73 -22.81
N LEU A 581 -9.92 -13.06 -22.75
CA LEU A 581 -9.24 -12.50 -23.92
C LEU A 581 -8.76 -13.60 -24.88
N ARG A 582 -8.28 -14.72 -24.34
CA ARG A 582 -7.91 -15.90 -25.14
C ARG A 582 -9.11 -16.50 -25.86
N ALA A 583 -10.23 -16.68 -25.17
CA ALA A 583 -11.45 -17.21 -25.78
C ALA A 583 -12.06 -16.24 -26.80
N LEU A 584 -11.98 -14.93 -26.54
CA LEU A 584 -12.37 -13.90 -27.50
C LEU A 584 -11.53 -13.96 -28.79
N ALA A 585 -10.24 -14.30 -28.68
CA ALA A 585 -9.39 -14.50 -29.86
C ALA A 585 -9.93 -15.62 -30.76
N ASP A 586 -10.36 -16.76 -30.20
CA ASP A 586 -10.98 -17.86 -30.95
C ASP A 586 -12.28 -17.40 -31.63
N ALA A 587 -13.12 -16.66 -30.91
CA ALA A 587 -14.37 -16.12 -31.46
C ALA A 587 -14.14 -15.14 -32.63
N LEU A 588 -13.01 -14.44 -32.64
CA LEU A 588 -12.59 -13.52 -33.70
C LEU A 588 -11.74 -14.20 -34.79
N GLY A 589 -11.46 -15.50 -34.66
CA GLY A 589 -10.71 -16.27 -35.67
C GLY A 589 -9.21 -15.92 -35.73
N VAL A 590 -8.63 -15.42 -34.63
CA VAL A 590 -7.20 -15.06 -34.54
C VAL A 590 -6.50 -15.84 -33.42
N SER A 591 -5.17 -15.95 -33.49
CA SER A 591 -4.36 -16.59 -32.45
C SER A 591 -3.51 -15.58 -31.70
N VAL A 592 -3.50 -15.69 -30.38
CA VAL A 592 -2.65 -14.88 -29.48
C VAL A 592 -1.33 -15.57 -29.11
N GLY A 593 -1.15 -16.84 -29.51
CA GLY A 593 0.10 -17.58 -29.33
C GLY A 593 0.30 -18.26 -27.97
N PHE A 594 -0.74 -18.34 -27.13
CA PHE A 594 -0.70 -19.05 -25.84
C PHE A 594 -2.07 -19.66 -25.52
N ASP A 595 -2.08 -20.82 -24.84
CA ASP A 595 -3.30 -21.53 -24.39
C ASP A 595 -3.28 -21.84 -22.88
N SER A 596 -2.24 -21.40 -22.17
CA SER A 596 -2.08 -21.60 -20.73
C SER A 596 -1.40 -20.38 -20.09
N PHE A 597 -1.61 -20.21 -18.79
CA PHE A 597 -1.00 -19.12 -18.03
C PHE A 597 0.54 -19.14 -18.11
N ALA A 598 1.15 -20.33 -18.10
CA ALA A 598 2.61 -20.47 -18.23
C ALA A 598 3.11 -20.01 -19.61
N GLN A 599 2.40 -20.34 -20.69
CA GLN A 599 2.74 -19.87 -22.04
C GLN A 599 2.53 -18.36 -22.18
N LEU A 600 1.46 -17.83 -21.60
CA LEU A 600 1.18 -16.39 -21.54
C LEU A 600 2.33 -15.65 -20.86
N ARG A 601 2.74 -16.09 -19.66
CA ARG A 601 3.88 -15.51 -18.96
C ARG A 601 5.18 -15.64 -19.75
N ALA A 602 5.45 -16.80 -20.35
CA ALA A 602 6.64 -16.98 -21.16
C ALA A 602 6.68 -16.01 -22.35
N ALA A 603 5.55 -15.80 -23.04
CA ALA A 603 5.43 -14.85 -24.13
C ALA A 603 5.60 -13.40 -23.65
N MET A 604 4.99 -13.05 -22.51
CA MET A 604 5.13 -11.73 -21.88
C MET A 604 6.59 -11.43 -21.51
N VAL A 605 7.27 -12.38 -20.87
CA VAL A 605 8.68 -12.26 -20.46
C VAL A 605 9.61 -12.23 -21.67
N ALA A 606 9.30 -12.96 -22.74
CA ALA A 606 10.08 -12.88 -23.97
C ALA A 606 10.03 -11.49 -24.61
N GLU A 607 8.90 -10.78 -24.48
CA GLU A 607 8.75 -9.42 -25.00
C GLU A 607 9.29 -8.35 -24.03
N VAL A 608 9.07 -8.54 -22.73
CA VAL A 608 9.53 -7.63 -21.66
C VAL A 608 10.25 -8.43 -20.57
N PRO A 609 11.56 -8.69 -20.73
CA PRO A 609 12.34 -9.57 -19.83
C PRO A 609 12.28 -9.18 -18.35
N ALA A 610 12.17 -7.88 -18.05
CA ALA A 610 12.08 -7.38 -16.68
C ALA A 610 10.91 -7.99 -15.90
N LEU A 611 9.78 -8.30 -16.56
CA LEU A 611 8.60 -8.89 -15.89
C LEU A 611 8.82 -10.34 -15.42
N GLY A 612 9.92 -10.99 -15.84
CA GLY A 612 10.24 -12.37 -15.49
C GLY A 612 11.01 -12.55 -14.19
N THR A 613 11.38 -11.47 -13.50
CA THR A 613 12.14 -11.52 -12.24
C THR A 613 11.54 -10.55 -11.23
N GLU A 614 11.24 -11.00 -10.00
CA GLU A 614 10.86 -10.08 -8.92
C GLU A 614 12.02 -9.16 -8.55
N GLY A 615 11.74 -7.87 -8.38
CA GLY A 615 12.75 -6.87 -8.08
C GLY A 615 12.61 -5.63 -8.94
N LEU A 616 13.59 -4.72 -8.82
CA LEU A 616 13.60 -3.47 -9.57
C LEU A 616 13.98 -3.73 -11.02
N ALA A 617 13.15 -3.26 -11.95
CA ALA A 617 13.50 -3.21 -13.36
C ALA A 617 14.54 -2.11 -13.63
N ASP A 618 15.50 -2.39 -14.50
CA ASP A 618 16.46 -1.39 -15.00
C ASP A 618 15.89 -0.72 -16.26
N TYR A 619 15.62 0.58 -16.17
CA TYR A 619 15.12 1.40 -17.27
C TYR A 619 16.21 2.25 -17.93
N GLY A 620 17.45 2.12 -17.51
CA GLY A 620 18.59 2.87 -18.04
C GLY A 620 18.63 4.33 -17.57
N ALA A 621 19.26 5.17 -18.38
CA ALA A 621 19.51 6.57 -18.03
C ALA A 621 18.29 7.48 -18.29
N LEU A 622 18.17 8.51 -17.46
CA LEU A 622 17.24 9.61 -17.70
C LEU A 622 17.53 10.27 -19.06
N PRO A 623 16.48 10.67 -19.81
CA PRO A 623 16.66 11.39 -21.06
C PRO A 623 17.26 12.78 -20.81
N ALA A 624 17.93 13.32 -21.84
CA ALA A 624 18.42 14.69 -21.83
C ALA A 624 17.26 15.70 -21.72
N SER A 625 17.55 16.91 -21.26
CA SER A 625 16.55 17.96 -21.04
C SER A 625 15.69 18.24 -22.28
N ALA A 626 14.39 18.41 -22.07
CA ALA A 626 13.46 18.83 -23.11
C ALA A 626 13.46 20.36 -23.22
N ALA A 627 14.34 20.90 -24.05
CA ALA A 627 14.43 22.35 -24.28
C ALA A 627 13.08 22.92 -24.77
N GLY A 628 12.57 23.95 -24.08
CA GLY A 628 11.35 24.67 -24.46
C GLY A 628 10.03 24.09 -23.93
N ALA A 629 10.04 23.03 -23.11
CA ALA A 629 8.84 22.53 -22.46
C ALA A 629 8.40 23.47 -21.32
N THR A 630 7.16 23.95 -21.37
CA THR A 630 6.54 24.75 -20.30
C THR A 630 5.42 23.95 -19.62
N ALA A 631 5.36 24.07 -18.30
CA ALA A 631 4.23 23.60 -17.50
C ALA A 631 3.35 24.81 -17.18
N GLU A 632 2.04 24.70 -17.34
CA GLU A 632 1.13 25.83 -17.11
C GLU A 632 -0.23 25.35 -16.59
N GLY A 633 -0.87 26.19 -15.78
CA GLY A 633 -2.24 26.03 -15.35
C GLY A 633 -2.39 25.47 -13.94
N ALA A 634 -3.55 25.77 -13.35
CA ALA A 634 -3.88 25.38 -11.99
C ALA A 634 -3.89 23.84 -11.83
N ILE A 635 -3.16 23.38 -10.82
CA ILE A 635 -3.10 21.98 -10.40
C ILE A 635 -4.39 21.65 -9.63
N SER A 636 -4.97 20.50 -9.97
CA SER A 636 -6.07 19.89 -9.23
C SER A 636 -5.71 18.42 -9.02
N TYR A 637 -5.72 17.96 -7.78
CA TYR A 637 -5.31 16.60 -7.45
C TYR A 637 -6.32 15.57 -7.98
N PRO A 638 -5.84 14.42 -8.47
CA PRO A 638 -6.71 13.41 -9.09
C PRO A 638 -7.60 12.68 -8.07
N ILE A 639 -7.19 12.64 -6.80
CA ILE A 639 -7.92 11.96 -5.73
C ILE A 639 -8.65 13.00 -4.87
N ASN A 640 -9.98 12.99 -4.93
CA ASN A 640 -10.84 13.83 -4.09
C ASN A 640 -11.28 13.13 -2.80
N ASP A 641 -11.26 11.80 -2.80
CA ASP A 641 -11.65 10.96 -1.66
C ASP A 641 -10.68 9.78 -1.60
N PHE A 642 -9.85 9.74 -0.55
CA PHE A 642 -8.86 8.69 -0.35
C PHE A 642 -9.50 7.29 -0.25
N TYR A 643 -10.69 7.18 0.34
CA TYR A 643 -11.36 5.91 0.61
C TYR A 643 -12.14 5.38 -0.60
N LEU A 644 -12.51 6.22 -1.57
CA LEU A 644 -13.39 5.84 -2.69
C LEU A 644 -12.72 5.91 -4.08
N THR A 645 -11.44 5.54 -4.17
CA THR A 645 -10.64 5.74 -5.39
C THR A 645 -10.83 4.69 -6.50
N ASN A 646 -11.29 3.48 -6.16
CA ASN A 646 -11.40 2.39 -7.12
C ASN A 646 -12.71 1.60 -6.94
N PRO A 647 -13.12 0.75 -7.91
CA PRO A 647 -14.41 0.04 -7.86
C PRO A 647 -14.59 -0.85 -6.64
N ILE A 648 -13.51 -1.48 -6.15
CA ILE A 648 -13.55 -2.33 -4.96
C ILE A 648 -13.86 -1.47 -3.73
N ALA A 649 -13.09 -0.39 -3.55
CA ALA A 649 -13.26 0.54 -2.45
C ALA A 649 -14.62 1.26 -2.51
N ARG A 650 -15.16 1.55 -3.70
CA ARG A 650 -16.51 2.10 -3.86
C ARG A 650 -17.63 1.11 -3.55
N ALA A 651 -17.40 -0.20 -3.70
CA ALA A 651 -18.36 -1.24 -3.31
C ALA A 651 -18.30 -1.59 -1.82
N SER A 652 -17.18 -1.29 -1.15
CA SER A 652 -16.96 -1.49 0.28
C SER A 652 -17.89 -0.60 1.13
N ALA A 653 -18.59 -1.19 2.09
CA ALA A 653 -19.33 -0.39 3.07
C ALA A 653 -18.42 0.24 4.11
N VAL A 654 -17.32 -0.43 4.44
CA VAL A 654 -16.32 0.11 5.37
C VAL A 654 -15.74 1.41 4.81
N MET A 655 -15.34 1.42 3.55
CA MET A 655 -14.79 2.61 2.89
C MET A 655 -15.83 3.71 2.70
N GLN A 656 -17.09 3.37 2.39
CA GLN A 656 -18.18 4.36 2.37
C GLN A 656 -18.37 5.00 3.75
N ARG A 657 -18.34 4.22 4.83
CA ARG A 657 -18.40 4.75 6.19
C ARG A 657 -17.18 5.62 6.52
N CYS A 658 -15.97 5.21 6.13
CA CYS A 658 -14.78 6.04 6.33
C CYS A 658 -14.85 7.38 5.58
N SER A 659 -15.31 7.37 4.32
CA SER A 659 -15.55 8.58 3.55
C SER A 659 -16.55 9.50 4.25
N ALA A 660 -17.72 8.98 4.61
CA ALA A 660 -18.77 9.73 5.28
C ALA A 660 -18.29 10.33 6.63
N GLU A 661 -17.72 9.50 7.50
CA GLU A 661 -17.41 9.88 8.89
C GLU A 661 -16.07 10.63 9.02
N LEU A 662 -15.02 10.18 8.33
CA LEU A 662 -13.66 10.71 8.50
C LEU A 662 -13.35 11.88 7.57
N LEU A 663 -13.90 11.90 6.35
CA LEU A 663 -13.67 12.99 5.38
C LEU A 663 -14.82 14.00 5.34
N HIS A 664 -16.07 13.54 5.38
CA HIS A 664 -17.24 14.40 5.24
C HIS A 664 -17.90 14.80 6.56
N GLY A 665 -17.46 14.22 7.68
CA GLY A 665 -17.93 14.57 9.03
C GLY A 665 -19.40 14.22 9.28
N GLU A 666 -19.92 13.22 8.58
CA GLU A 666 -21.27 12.70 8.81
C GLU A 666 -21.30 11.85 10.08
N ASP A 667 -22.17 12.24 11.03
CA ASP A 667 -22.41 11.46 12.24
C ASP A 667 -23.28 10.24 11.91
N LEU A 668 -22.64 9.08 11.77
CA LEU A 668 -23.34 7.81 11.68
C LEU A 668 -23.66 7.32 13.10
N ALA A 669 -24.92 7.50 13.52
CA ALA A 669 -25.41 6.97 14.78
C ALA A 669 -25.18 5.44 14.81
N GLU A 670 -24.46 4.95 15.82
CA GLU A 670 -24.40 3.52 16.06
C GLU A 670 -25.82 3.02 16.37
N ALA A 671 -26.27 1.98 15.64
CA ALA A 671 -27.32 1.14 16.17
C ALA A 671 -26.77 0.54 17.47
N ALA A 672 -27.42 0.83 18.59
CA ALA A 672 -27.04 0.26 19.88
C ALA A 672 -27.05 -1.28 19.76
N GLU A 673 -25.88 -1.91 19.91
CA GLU A 673 -25.74 -3.35 20.13
C GLU A 673 -25.99 -3.69 21.60
#